data_AF-A0A7S2BS89-F1
#
_entry.id   AF-A0A7S2BS89-F1
#
_cell.length_a   1.000
_cell.length_b   1.000
_cell.length_c   1.000
_cell.angle_alpha   90.00
_cell.angle_beta   90.00
_cell.angle_gamma   90.00
#
_symmetry.space_group_name_H-M   'P 1'
#
loop_
_entity.id
_entity.type
_entity.pdbx_description
1 polymer ?
#
loop_
_entity_poly.entity_id
_entity_poly.type
_entity_poly.pdbx_seq_one_letter_code
_entity_poly.pdbx_strand_id
1 'polypeptide(L)'
;MSSSSENFLGVLLAGSTPEVNDVQIHQDKLGEYTRTGGHLHGRPAYKKDNNTNHMLWFCYASDGTPTWYVGKEEEFGQARGWLQVKSEATTPHDIKDPWSVWSVSERQWKEAADVKCIAVSATAGVIIHGPTPSNLLQDKLGEYRRVQLRVITERGVYEMVGMPNVMMWYAPGGTWNIGKRDELGQNRGWYQAVSKAISPEGIINWQVWDGANKKWEKASELEAISVGSKRIAFTGSTPKSVNQDKLGEYARRPSGFCECRAVYDSVDTPSRSIWYTKPYWYVGQSEDVGKAQGWLCCKDDAPCPEQVKNAWRVSDGQQMVDAADVKCMPVGATTVMVAGETPNDLNSDKLGEFSRRLGQEVNGRPIYAQVGNDNRMLWYAAGYWYLGKKNELGKSQGWLCVRDPAPAPELVQSIWRVGDGERLHQAPNVRCAAIGARTIEVLGAPVNGLHKDKMGEFRMISATEVNGKPVYEKEPAVSHMVWASNGYWYVGKRDELGKQAGWMQVRDSAPLPEEISGVWQIWNQMDKRWIPSENVRVTAVGNERVCIAGPTPAQCQAYADKLGSYRRVKGHEVNGHAYYRRADDVMLWHAAGSWWVGPKTSLGQQTGFWRCADSARVPEAIKGVWEVGDGSMWYKAEGVSCAEHVRTHVLLSGATPADRHQDKLGTYVLCEGELVNDRVCYQQLGNPSRMIWFLTPYWYVGKRDEKALGQGWVQVRSLAPVPELITGVWSVWNSVERKWVEAPELRISADDSVEDELVDLPGGATLASPPISSIPKALPMESKDDVIGAGSADGVGGTSCGSSSASSAALALSTTSQPVQAGQIFLLHEVTQDAHGRILHERVSRINDFIRAAGCTTWFSAERVQGNVLDMTCAAIDESDIVLVFVSQRSLDRVAGKNGAYDSLKKEFEYAERTKGADRLVPIVIDPNARMSRDWGGGIGMVLGSRPFTDLAVDPTELAWDTNLHALLDEISVLRGGTSTPSAGVHSATPAVAYSSSTSTATARDGLSGVAASHHTPDRRDFTATKISSSAIAPMPKSAPGSAQGERTMAQKVARVREELSLEPSLPIAKAVAEANAVMGLEGHGPLAKQVEALLTELGVL
;
A
#
# COMPACT_ATOMS: atom_id res chain seq x y z
N MET A 1 -34.84 -19.69 18.94
CA MET A 1 -33.67 -20.06 18.12
C MET A 1 -34.15 -20.94 16.99
N SER A 2 -34.02 -20.49 15.74
CA SER A 2 -34.33 -21.25 14.52
C SER A 2 -33.62 -20.59 13.35
N SER A 3 -32.99 -21.39 12.48
CA SER A 3 -32.48 -21.01 11.15
C SER A 3 -31.79 -19.63 11.03
N SER A 4 -30.62 -19.46 11.65
CA SER A 4 -29.70 -18.36 11.33
C SER A 4 -28.84 -18.65 10.07
N SER A 5 -29.40 -19.39 9.12
CA SER A 5 -28.68 -20.06 8.02
C SER A 5 -28.71 -19.33 6.68
N GLU A 6 -29.49 -18.24 6.56
CA GLU A 6 -29.68 -17.53 5.29
C GLU A 6 -28.82 -16.27 5.11
N ASN A 7 -28.21 -15.76 6.18
CA ASN A 7 -27.46 -14.49 6.17
C ASN A 7 -26.09 -14.54 5.46
N PHE A 8 -25.72 -15.66 4.83
CA PHE A 8 -24.45 -15.78 4.10
C PHE A 8 -24.55 -15.14 2.72
N LEU A 9 -24.16 -13.85 2.67
CA LEU A 9 -24.17 -13.02 1.47
C LEU A 9 -23.09 -13.38 0.44
N GLY A 10 -21.99 -14.03 0.83
CA GLY A 10 -20.90 -14.38 -0.09
C GLY A 10 -20.01 -15.54 0.36
N VAL A 11 -19.16 -15.99 -0.56
CA VAL A 11 -18.14 -17.02 -0.36
C VAL A 11 -16.78 -16.55 -0.89
N LEU A 12 -15.70 -16.89 -0.20
CA LEU A 12 -14.32 -16.64 -0.61
C LEU A 12 -13.75 -17.95 -1.17
N LEU A 13 -13.33 -17.91 -2.45
CA LEU A 13 -12.54 -18.97 -3.07
C LEU A 13 -11.05 -18.58 -2.96
N ALA A 14 -10.28 -19.32 -2.18
CA ALA A 14 -8.91 -18.96 -1.78
C ALA A 14 -7.96 -20.16 -1.79
N GLY A 15 -6.67 -19.91 -1.99
CA GLY A 15 -5.63 -20.93 -2.13
C GLY A 15 -4.63 -20.58 -3.24
N SER A 16 -3.91 -21.59 -3.72
CA SER A 16 -2.95 -21.52 -4.82
C SER A 16 -3.43 -22.36 -6.00
N THR A 17 -3.52 -21.78 -7.20
CA THR A 17 -3.70 -22.55 -8.43
C THR A 17 -2.37 -23.15 -8.94
N PRO A 18 -2.38 -24.27 -9.67
CA PRO A 18 -1.19 -24.89 -10.24
C PRO A 18 -0.41 -23.97 -11.18
N GLU A 19 0.87 -24.31 -11.36
CA GLU A 19 1.77 -23.62 -12.28
C GLU A 19 1.92 -24.38 -13.60
N VAL A 20 2.11 -23.61 -14.68
CA VAL A 20 2.38 -24.08 -16.04
C VAL A 20 3.38 -23.11 -16.65
N ASN A 21 4.54 -23.61 -17.08
CA ASN A 21 5.65 -22.78 -17.61
C ASN A 21 5.97 -21.58 -16.68
N ASP A 22 6.15 -21.88 -15.39
CA ASP A 22 6.48 -20.93 -14.31
C ASP A 22 5.46 -19.79 -14.10
N VAL A 23 4.20 -20.00 -14.54
CA VAL A 23 3.07 -19.07 -14.36
C VAL A 23 1.89 -19.79 -13.70
N GLN A 24 1.34 -19.21 -12.63
CA GLN A 24 0.11 -19.69 -11.98
C GLN A 24 -1.11 -19.51 -12.89
N ILE A 25 -1.75 -20.60 -13.30
CA ILE A 25 -2.90 -20.55 -14.21
C ILE A 25 -4.20 -20.24 -13.45
N HIS A 26 -4.92 -19.21 -13.89
CA HIS A 26 -6.25 -18.85 -13.36
C HIS A 26 -6.31 -18.45 -11.87
N GLN A 27 -5.17 -18.12 -11.24
CA GLN A 27 -5.12 -17.47 -9.91
C GLN A 27 -5.94 -16.17 -9.86
N ASP A 28 -6.22 -15.53 -11.01
CA ASP A 28 -7.09 -14.35 -11.14
C ASP A 28 -8.58 -14.64 -10.85
N LYS A 29 -9.00 -15.90 -10.96
CA LYS A 29 -10.38 -16.34 -10.70
C LYS A 29 -10.65 -16.45 -9.20
N LEU A 30 -9.66 -16.77 -8.37
CA LEU A 30 -9.79 -16.78 -6.90
C LEU A 30 -10.15 -15.39 -6.34
N GLY A 31 -10.92 -15.33 -5.25
CA GLY A 31 -11.45 -14.11 -4.63
C GLY A 31 -12.87 -14.29 -4.09
N GLU A 32 -13.55 -13.18 -3.81
CA GLU A 32 -14.88 -13.18 -3.18
C GLU A 32 -16.02 -13.14 -4.20
N TYR A 33 -17.04 -13.95 -3.93
CA TYR A 33 -18.20 -14.22 -4.78
C TYR A 33 -19.50 -13.99 -3.98
N THR A 34 -20.25 -12.97 -4.36
CA THR A 34 -21.48 -12.53 -3.70
C THR A 34 -22.70 -13.20 -4.33
N ARG A 35 -23.64 -13.69 -3.51
CA ARG A 35 -24.84 -14.42 -3.97
C ARG A 35 -25.74 -13.52 -4.80
N THR A 36 -26.16 -13.98 -5.99
CA THR A 36 -26.94 -13.17 -6.96
C THR A 36 -28.45 -13.16 -6.70
N GLY A 37 -28.93 -13.89 -5.69
CA GLY A 37 -30.35 -14.15 -5.45
C GLY A 37 -30.95 -15.22 -6.36
N GLY A 38 -30.37 -15.46 -7.54
CA GLY A 38 -30.79 -16.53 -8.44
C GLY A 38 -30.37 -17.93 -7.99
N HIS A 39 -31.10 -18.93 -8.49
CA HIS A 39 -30.80 -20.35 -8.33
C HIS A 39 -30.76 -21.04 -9.70
N LEU A 40 -29.88 -22.03 -9.81
CA LEU A 40 -29.66 -22.86 -10.99
C LEU A 40 -29.62 -24.32 -10.54
N HIS A 41 -30.41 -25.20 -11.17
CA HIS A 41 -30.60 -26.61 -10.76
C HIS A 41 -30.86 -26.80 -9.24
N GLY A 42 -31.58 -25.87 -8.59
CA GLY A 42 -31.85 -25.92 -7.15
C GLY A 42 -30.66 -25.58 -6.24
N ARG A 43 -29.61 -24.96 -6.78
CA ARG A 43 -28.41 -24.49 -6.07
C ARG A 43 -28.24 -22.96 -6.24
N PRO A 44 -27.73 -22.23 -5.25
CA PRO A 44 -27.54 -20.78 -5.36
C PRO A 44 -26.42 -20.40 -6.34
N ALA A 45 -26.61 -19.32 -7.08
CA ALA A 45 -25.59 -18.73 -7.96
C ALA A 45 -24.88 -17.54 -7.29
N TYR A 46 -23.61 -17.32 -7.64
CA TYR A 46 -22.77 -16.25 -7.10
C TYR A 46 -22.03 -15.53 -8.23
N LYS A 47 -21.86 -14.21 -8.10
CA LYS A 47 -21.11 -13.35 -9.03
C LYS A 47 -19.91 -12.75 -8.29
N LYS A 48 -18.77 -12.65 -8.96
CA LYS A 48 -17.55 -12.15 -8.32
C LYS A 48 -17.69 -10.65 -8.00
N ASP A 49 -17.31 -10.27 -6.78
CA ASP A 49 -17.61 -8.95 -6.19
C ASP A 49 -16.89 -7.77 -6.88
N ASN A 50 -15.94 -8.08 -7.77
CA ASN A 50 -15.06 -7.14 -8.44
C ASN A 50 -15.41 -6.86 -9.92
N ASN A 51 -16.66 -7.13 -10.33
CA ASN A 51 -17.23 -6.87 -11.65
C ASN A 51 -16.46 -7.46 -12.85
N THR A 52 -15.84 -8.63 -12.70
CA THR A 52 -15.06 -9.31 -13.77
C THR A 52 -15.89 -10.09 -14.79
N ASN A 53 -17.23 -9.99 -14.78
CA ASN A 53 -18.13 -10.94 -15.44
C ASN A 53 -17.80 -12.42 -15.12
N HIS A 54 -17.28 -12.71 -13.93
CA HIS A 54 -17.06 -14.09 -13.46
C HIS A 54 -18.21 -14.53 -12.56
N MET A 55 -18.65 -15.78 -12.72
CA MET A 55 -19.66 -16.41 -11.87
C MET A 55 -19.15 -17.73 -11.29
N LEU A 56 -19.78 -18.13 -10.19
CA LEU A 56 -19.65 -19.43 -9.53
C LEU A 56 -21.06 -20.05 -9.47
N TRP A 57 -21.22 -21.22 -10.08
CA TRP A 57 -22.51 -21.89 -10.24
C TRP A 57 -22.39 -23.41 -10.21
N PHE A 58 -23.52 -24.09 -10.07
CA PHE A 58 -23.61 -25.54 -10.13
C PHE A 58 -24.24 -25.98 -11.45
N CYS A 59 -23.66 -26.98 -12.11
CA CYS A 59 -24.20 -27.62 -13.30
C CYS A 59 -23.84 -29.11 -13.30
N TYR A 60 -24.61 -29.93 -14.00
CA TYR A 60 -24.18 -31.29 -14.30
C TYR A 60 -23.12 -31.25 -15.40
N ALA A 61 -21.98 -31.92 -15.17
CA ALA A 61 -20.95 -32.10 -16.17
C ALA A 61 -21.46 -32.94 -17.36
N SER A 62 -20.72 -32.95 -18.47
CA SER A 62 -21.11 -33.72 -19.68
C SER A 62 -21.18 -35.24 -19.47
N ASP A 63 -20.58 -35.75 -18.39
CA ASP A 63 -20.67 -37.16 -17.95
C ASP A 63 -21.79 -37.40 -16.92
N GLY A 64 -22.62 -36.39 -16.63
CA GLY A 64 -23.68 -36.42 -15.63
C GLY A 64 -23.23 -36.10 -14.20
N THR A 65 -21.95 -35.83 -13.94
CA THR A 65 -21.48 -35.60 -12.56
C THR A 65 -21.95 -34.25 -12.01
N PRO A 66 -22.56 -34.19 -10.81
CA PRO A 66 -22.86 -32.93 -10.12
C PRO A 66 -21.56 -32.14 -9.86
N THR A 67 -21.47 -30.92 -10.42
CA THR A 67 -20.21 -30.17 -10.49
C THR A 67 -20.44 -28.68 -10.24
N TRP A 68 -19.60 -28.07 -9.40
CA TRP A 68 -19.51 -26.62 -9.28
C TRP A 68 -18.45 -26.07 -10.24
N TYR A 69 -18.76 -24.96 -10.92
CA TYR A 69 -17.92 -24.32 -11.93
C TYR A 69 -17.65 -22.86 -11.57
N VAL A 70 -16.44 -22.39 -11.91
CA VAL A 70 -16.11 -20.96 -12.02
C VAL A 70 -15.79 -20.65 -13.47
N GLY A 71 -16.58 -19.80 -14.10
CA GLY A 71 -16.44 -19.40 -15.49
C GLY A 71 -16.96 -17.98 -15.72
N LYS A 72 -17.22 -17.63 -16.98
CA LYS A 72 -17.83 -16.35 -17.34
C LYS A 72 -19.34 -16.32 -17.05
N GLU A 73 -19.88 -15.13 -16.94
CA GLU A 73 -21.32 -14.85 -16.92
C GLU A 73 -22.02 -15.24 -18.23
N GLU A 74 -21.34 -15.17 -19.38
CA GLU A 74 -21.83 -15.71 -20.67
C GLU A 74 -21.80 -17.25 -20.74
N GLU A 75 -21.06 -17.91 -19.84
CA GLU A 75 -20.97 -19.37 -19.70
C GLU A 75 -21.91 -19.90 -18.60
N PHE A 76 -22.60 -19.01 -17.87
CA PHE A 76 -23.48 -19.38 -16.76
C PHE A 76 -24.56 -20.38 -17.18
N GLY A 77 -24.75 -21.43 -16.40
CA GLY A 77 -25.65 -22.54 -16.75
C GLY A 77 -25.01 -23.67 -17.56
N GLN A 78 -23.78 -23.51 -18.03
CA GLN A 78 -23.10 -24.52 -18.86
C GLN A 78 -22.16 -25.41 -18.03
N ALA A 79 -21.84 -26.59 -18.57
CA ALA A 79 -20.86 -27.55 -18.05
C ALA A 79 -19.42 -27.14 -18.39
N ARG A 80 -19.05 -25.87 -18.12
CA ARG A 80 -17.83 -25.24 -18.63
C ARG A 80 -17.35 -24.13 -17.70
N GLY A 81 -16.03 -24.02 -17.52
CA GLY A 81 -15.39 -22.95 -16.76
C GLY A 81 -13.87 -23.07 -16.77
N TRP A 82 -13.20 -22.20 -16.02
CA TRP A 82 -11.75 -22.26 -15.77
C TRP A 82 -11.40 -23.06 -14.52
N LEU A 83 -12.32 -23.12 -13.54
CA LEU A 83 -12.22 -24.02 -12.39
C LEU A 83 -13.47 -24.89 -12.33
N GLN A 84 -13.31 -26.12 -11.87
CA GLN A 84 -14.42 -27.02 -11.54
C GLN A 84 -14.14 -27.81 -10.27
N VAL A 85 -15.17 -28.35 -9.63
CA VAL A 85 -15.07 -29.36 -8.58
C VAL A 85 -16.30 -30.26 -8.61
N LYS A 86 -16.07 -31.57 -8.69
CA LYS A 86 -17.13 -32.59 -8.69
C LYS A 86 -17.62 -32.79 -7.26
N SER A 87 -18.81 -32.30 -6.94
CA SER A 87 -19.37 -32.30 -5.58
C SER A 87 -20.89 -32.09 -5.59
N GLU A 88 -21.61 -32.82 -4.75
CA GLU A 88 -23.06 -32.67 -4.56
C GLU A 88 -23.46 -31.51 -3.65
N ALA A 89 -22.47 -30.83 -3.05
CA ALA A 89 -22.60 -29.73 -2.10
C ALA A 89 -23.78 -28.78 -2.39
N THR A 90 -24.61 -28.51 -1.38
CA THR A 90 -25.79 -27.64 -1.49
C THR A 90 -25.41 -26.17 -1.68
N THR A 91 -24.28 -25.75 -1.12
CA THR A 91 -23.66 -24.45 -1.35
C THR A 91 -22.14 -24.60 -1.54
N PRO A 92 -21.44 -23.61 -2.12
CA PRO A 92 -20.00 -23.74 -2.36
C PRO A 92 -19.15 -23.92 -1.09
N HIS A 93 -19.61 -23.46 0.07
CA HIS A 93 -18.86 -23.60 1.32
C HIS A 93 -19.03 -24.97 2.00
N ASP A 94 -19.89 -25.83 1.47
CA ASP A 94 -20.01 -27.24 1.89
C ASP A 94 -19.02 -28.15 1.12
N ILE A 95 -18.35 -27.63 0.08
CA ILE A 95 -17.43 -28.39 -0.78
C ILE A 95 -16.16 -28.75 -0.01
N LYS A 96 -15.84 -30.06 0.03
CA LYS A 96 -14.61 -30.60 0.64
C LYS A 96 -13.70 -31.30 -0.37
N ASP A 97 -14.23 -31.55 -1.56
CA ASP A 97 -13.56 -32.21 -2.68
C ASP A 97 -12.50 -31.29 -3.30
N PRO A 98 -11.39 -31.82 -3.84
CA PRO A 98 -10.33 -31.01 -4.41
C PRO A 98 -10.79 -30.30 -5.68
N TRP A 99 -10.51 -29.00 -5.76
CA TRP A 99 -10.77 -28.22 -6.97
C TRP A 99 -9.83 -28.61 -8.10
N SER A 100 -10.25 -28.34 -9.33
CA SER A 100 -9.47 -28.52 -10.55
C SER A 100 -9.45 -27.22 -11.37
N VAL A 101 -8.34 -26.95 -12.06
CA VAL A 101 -8.10 -25.76 -12.89
C VAL A 101 -7.78 -26.19 -14.31
N TRP A 102 -8.39 -25.54 -15.31
CA TRP A 102 -8.17 -25.87 -16.72
C TRP A 102 -6.87 -25.26 -17.26
N SER A 103 -5.93 -26.10 -17.70
CA SER A 103 -4.73 -25.66 -18.42
C SER A 103 -5.04 -25.51 -19.92
N VAL A 104 -4.95 -24.29 -20.44
CA VAL A 104 -5.21 -24.00 -21.87
C VAL A 104 -4.10 -24.53 -22.78
N SER A 105 -2.85 -24.49 -22.33
CA SER A 105 -1.67 -24.97 -23.08
C SER A 105 -1.60 -26.50 -23.12
N GLU A 106 -1.90 -27.17 -21.99
CA GLU A 106 -1.87 -28.64 -21.90
C GLU A 106 -3.22 -29.28 -22.26
N ARG A 107 -4.30 -28.48 -22.36
CA ARG A 107 -5.69 -28.91 -22.66
C ARG A 107 -6.24 -29.96 -21.69
N GLN A 108 -5.91 -29.84 -20.42
CA GLN A 108 -6.34 -30.76 -19.35
C GLN A 108 -6.66 -30.03 -18.05
N TRP A 109 -7.46 -30.67 -17.20
CA TRP A 109 -7.70 -30.25 -15.82
C TRP A 109 -6.50 -30.65 -14.94
N LYS A 110 -5.87 -29.69 -14.26
CA LYS A 110 -4.92 -29.94 -13.16
C LYS A 110 -5.63 -29.88 -11.83
N GLU A 111 -5.28 -30.76 -10.90
CA GLU A 111 -5.76 -30.69 -9.52
C GLU A 111 -5.16 -29.46 -8.78
N ALA A 112 -5.97 -28.82 -7.94
CA ALA A 112 -5.64 -27.62 -7.19
C ALA A 112 -6.09 -27.76 -5.72
N ALA A 113 -5.51 -28.74 -5.02
CA ALA A 113 -5.91 -29.15 -3.66
C ALA A 113 -5.82 -28.03 -2.59
N ASP A 114 -5.01 -26.99 -2.83
CA ASP A 114 -4.94 -25.80 -1.97
C ASP A 114 -6.15 -24.86 -2.12
N VAL A 115 -6.86 -24.91 -3.25
CA VAL A 115 -8.03 -24.07 -3.50
C VAL A 115 -9.23 -24.60 -2.71
N LYS A 116 -9.79 -23.74 -1.87
CA LYS A 116 -10.91 -24.04 -0.98
C LYS A 116 -11.94 -22.91 -1.06
N CYS A 117 -13.22 -23.28 -0.92
CA CYS A 117 -14.30 -22.33 -0.86
C CYS A 117 -14.83 -22.26 0.58
N ILE A 118 -14.82 -21.07 1.18
CA ILE A 118 -15.38 -20.84 2.53
C ILE A 118 -16.46 -19.76 2.46
N ALA A 119 -17.44 -19.81 3.36
CA ALA A 119 -18.33 -18.67 3.55
C ALA A 119 -17.59 -17.51 4.24
N VAL A 120 -17.99 -16.28 3.93
CA VAL A 120 -17.46 -15.03 4.53
C VAL A 120 -18.60 -14.04 4.73
N SER A 121 -18.39 -13.02 5.58
CA SER A 121 -19.33 -11.89 5.64
C SER A 121 -19.12 -10.95 4.45
N ALA A 122 -20.19 -10.27 4.04
CA ALA A 122 -20.13 -9.23 3.03
C ALA A 122 -19.26 -8.03 3.46
N THR A 123 -19.12 -7.76 4.77
CA THR A 123 -18.20 -6.72 5.24
C THR A 123 -16.76 -7.23 5.21
N ALA A 124 -15.85 -6.43 4.63
CA ALA A 124 -14.43 -6.71 4.61
C ALA A 124 -13.73 -6.37 5.95
N GLY A 125 -14.48 -5.90 6.96
CA GLY A 125 -13.95 -5.58 8.28
C GLY A 125 -15.02 -5.44 9.37
N VAL A 126 -14.57 -5.55 10.61
CA VAL A 126 -15.36 -5.37 11.83
C VAL A 126 -14.64 -4.43 12.79
N ILE A 127 -15.36 -3.78 13.69
CA ILE A 127 -14.78 -3.08 14.83
C ILE A 127 -15.09 -3.87 16.11
N ILE A 128 -14.07 -4.16 16.90
CA ILE A 128 -14.27 -4.66 18.27
C ILE A 128 -14.37 -3.43 19.17
N HIS A 129 -15.56 -3.18 19.71
CA HIS A 129 -15.91 -1.97 20.44
C HIS A 129 -16.48 -2.29 21.83
N GLY A 130 -16.26 -1.39 22.79
CA GLY A 130 -16.73 -1.51 24.18
C GLY A 130 -15.60 -1.37 25.21
N PRO A 131 -15.93 -1.23 26.50
CA PRO A 131 -14.95 -1.25 27.58
C PRO A 131 -14.51 -2.67 27.95
N THR A 132 -13.32 -2.79 28.52
CA THR A 132 -12.81 -4.03 29.12
C THR A 132 -12.79 -3.95 30.65
N PRO A 133 -12.92 -5.09 31.36
CA PRO A 133 -12.66 -5.16 32.80
C PRO A 133 -11.33 -4.49 33.14
N SER A 134 -11.36 -3.50 34.04
CA SER A 134 -10.18 -2.74 34.47
C SER A 134 -9.34 -2.08 33.35
N ASN A 135 -9.91 -1.84 32.17
CA ASN A 135 -9.21 -1.42 30.94
C ASN A 135 -8.11 -2.41 30.46
N LEU A 136 -8.20 -3.69 30.82
CA LEU A 136 -7.28 -4.74 30.39
C LEU A 136 -7.17 -4.81 28.86
N LEU A 137 -5.96 -4.58 28.34
CA LEU A 137 -5.58 -4.76 26.93
C LEU A 137 -6.41 -3.96 25.90
N GLN A 138 -7.10 -2.90 26.36
CA GLN A 138 -7.94 -2.01 25.54
C GLN A 138 -7.23 -1.48 24.27
N ASP A 139 -5.89 -1.44 24.29
CA ASP A 139 -5.02 -1.10 23.18
C ASP A 139 -5.00 -2.12 22.02
N LYS A 140 -5.66 -3.27 22.14
CA LYS A 140 -5.87 -4.27 21.07
C LYS A 140 -7.26 -4.23 20.43
N LEU A 141 -8.18 -3.41 20.92
CA LEU A 141 -9.54 -3.28 20.37
C LEU A 141 -9.60 -2.24 19.24
N GLY A 142 -10.60 -2.27 18.35
CA GLY A 142 -10.69 -1.33 17.22
C GLY A 142 -11.00 -2.01 15.88
N GLU A 143 -10.67 -1.35 14.77
CA GLU A 143 -10.99 -1.84 13.42
C GLU A 143 -10.04 -2.97 12.97
N TYR A 144 -10.64 -4.05 12.48
CA TYR A 144 -9.97 -5.23 11.93
C TYR A 144 -10.46 -5.48 10.50
N ARG A 145 -9.56 -5.75 9.56
CA ARG A 145 -9.88 -6.01 8.13
C ARG A 145 -9.48 -7.41 7.72
N ARG A 146 -10.30 -8.07 6.89
CA ARG A 146 -10.07 -9.41 6.38
C ARG A 146 -8.82 -9.44 5.50
N VAL A 147 -7.84 -10.25 5.86
CA VAL A 147 -6.63 -10.51 5.07
C VAL A 147 -7.04 -11.31 3.85
N GLN A 148 -6.86 -10.73 2.67
CA GLN A 148 -7.37 -11.29 1.42
C GLN A 148 -6.73 -12.64 1.10
N LEU A 149 -7.54 -13.57 0.57
CA LEU A 149 -7.17 -14.95 0.24
C LEU A 149 -6.57 -15.77 1.41
N ARG A 150 -6.48 -15.23 2.63
CA ARG A 150 -5.85 -15.91 3.78
C ARG A 150 -6.89 -16.59 4.66
N VAL A 151 -6.91 -17.92 4.58
CA VAL A 151 -7.80 -18.80 5.35
C VAL A 151 -7.00 -19.54 6.41
N ILE A 152 -7.52 -19.58 7.63
CA ILE A 152 -7.02 -20.41 8.74
C ILE A 152 -8.22 -21.11 9.37
N THR A 153 -8.11 -22.41 9.64
CA THR A 153 -9.19 -23.26 10.20
C THR A 153 -10.55 -23.08 9.51
N GLU A 154 -10.55 -22.99 8.17
CA GLU A 154 -11.74 -22.80 7.32
C GLU A 154 -12.46 -21.45 7.54
N ARG A 155 -11.79 -20.44 8.10
CA ARG A 155 -12.31 -19.08 8.31
C ARG A 155 -11.33 -18.02 7.80
N GLY A 156 -11.87 -16.84 7.48
CA GLY A 156 -11.05 -15.69 7.09
C GLY A 156 -10.24 -15.15 8.28
N VAL A 157 -8.97 -14.83 8.05
CA VAL A 157 -8.11 -14.12 9.02
C VAL A 157 -8.36 -12.62 8.92
N TYR A 158 -8.26 -11.90 10.03
CA TYR A 158 -8.35 -10.44 10.07
C TYR A 158 -7.08 -9.81 10.70
N GLU A 159 -6.67 -8.66 10.19
CA GLU A 159 -5.52 -7.86 10.64
C GLU A 159 -6.03 -6.56 11.28
N MET A 160 -5.42 -6.13 12.40
CA MET A 160 -5.80 -4.89 13.07
C MET A 160 -5.28 -3.66 12.31
N VAL A 161 -6.17 -2.71 11.99
CA VAL A 161 -5.84 -1.53 11.21
C VAL A 161 -4.86 -0.63 11.96
N GLY A 162 -3.64 -0.53 11.42
CA GLY A 162 -2.53 0.23 12.01
C GLY A 162 -1.67 -0.56 12.99
N MET A 163 -2.01 -1.80 13.34
CA MET A 163 -1.20 -2.72 14.15
C MET A 163 -1.07 -4.09 13.45
N PRO A 164 -0.30 -4.23 12.35
CA PRO A 164 -0.29 -5.46 11.55
C PRO A 164 0.22 -6.71 12.29
N ASN A 165 0.90 -6.55 13.43
CA ASN A 165 1.30 -7.69 14.28
C ASN A 165 0.18 -8.19 15.21
N VAL A 166 -0.96 -7.49 15.29
CA VAL A 166 -2.17 -7.91 16.00
C VAL A 166 -3.16 -8.47 14.97
N MET A 167 -3.54 -9.74 15.18
CA MET A 167 -4.41 -10.48 14.28
C MET A 167 -5.62 -11.02 15.02
N MET A 168 -6.69 -11.32 14.27
CA MET A 168 -7.85 -12.05 14.74
C MET A 168 -8.13 -13.25 13.83
N TRP A 169 -8.37 -14.42 14.42
CA TRP A 169 -8.56 -15.68 13.70
C TRP A 169 -9.49 -16.63 14.46
N TYR A 170 -10.06 -17.61 13.75
CA TYR A 170 -10.71 -18.75 14.35
C TYR A 170 -9.66 -19.84 14.68
N ALA A 171 -9.76 -20.45 15.86
CA ALA A 171 -8.83 -21.47 16.32
C ALA A 171 -9.50 -22.87 16.38
N PRO A 172 -8.72 -23.96 16.33
CA PRO A 172 -9.26 -25.33 16.37
C PRO A 172 -10.10 -25.65 17.62
N GLY A 173 -9.95 -24.86 18.70
CA GLY A 173 -10.74 -24.98 19.93
C GLY A 173 -12.19 -24.49 19.84
N GLY A 174 -12.66 -24.00 18.68
CA GLY A 174 -14.01 -23.46 18.53
C GLY A 174 -14.15 -22.01 19.01
N THR A 175 -13.05 -21.27 19.00
CA THR A 175 -12.92 -19.91 19.54
C THR A 175 -12.43 -18.94 18.48
N TRP A 176 -13.05 -17.76 18.42
CA TRP A 176 -12.43 -16.59 17.79
C TRP A 176 -11.42 -15.99 18.77
N ASN A 177 -10.19 -15.78 18.33
CA ASN A 177 -9.06 -15.29 19.14
C ASN A 177 -8.55 -13.97 18.55
N ILE A 178 -8.08 -13.08 19.43
CA ILE A 178 -7.26 -11.91 19.05
C ILE A 178 -5.91 -12.08 19.74
N GLY A 179 -4.82 -12.03 19.00
CA GLY A 179 -3.47 -12.28 19.49
C GLY A 179 -2.41 -11.82 18.50
N LYS A 180 -1.20 -12.37 18.58
CA LYS A 180 -0.11 -11.98 17.68
C LYS A 180 -0.16 -12.69 16.31
N ARG A 181 0.56 -12.12 15.33
CA ARG A 181 0.81 -12.73 14.01
C ARG A 181 1.54 -14.08 14.05
N ASP A 182 2.43 -14.29 15.02
CA ASP A 182 3.12 -15.58 15.26
C ASP A 182 2.24 -16.62 15.98
N GLU A 183 1.14 -16.19 16.60
CA GLU A 183 0.18 -17.07 17.30
C GLU A 183 -0.97 -17.54 16.37
N LEU A 184 -1.02 -17.06 15.13
CA LEU A 184 -2.08 -17.36 14.13
C LEU A 184 -2.39 -18.86 14.01
N GLY A 185 -3.67 -19.20 14.17
CA GLY A 185 -4.18 -20.58 14.07
C GLY A 185 -4.03 -21.41 15.36
N GLN A 186 -3.33 -20.90 16.39
CA GLN A 186 -3.26 -21.52 17.70
C GLN A 186 -4.49 -21.13 18.55
N ASN A 187 -4.83 -21.91 19.58
CA ASN A 187 -5.85 -21.55 20.56
C ASN A 187 -5.22 -20.73 21.71
N ARG A 188 -4.78 -19.52 21.37
CA ARG A 188 -3.96 -18.65 22.21
C ARG A 188 -4.13 -17.19 21.78
N GLY A 189 -4.22 -16.27 22.73
CA GLY A 189 -4.30 -14.84 22.43
C GLY A 189 -4.53 -13.98 23.67
N TRP A 190 -4.78 -12.69 23.44
CA TRP A 190 -5.20 -11.69 24.41
C TRP A 190 -6.71 -11.64 24.63
N TYR A 191 -7.49 -11.98 23.59
CA TYR A 191 -8.95 -12.12 23.68
C TYR A 191 -9.38 -13.46 23.09
N GLN A 192 -10.44 -14.04 23.65
CA GLN A 192 -11.14 -15.17 23.06
C GLN A 192 -12.66 -15.00 23.15
N ALA A 193 -13.40 -15.56 22.21
CA ALA A 193 -14.85 -15.72 22.27
C ALA A 193 -15.26 -17.09 21.75
N VAL A 194 -16.04 -17.84 22.52
CA VAL A 194 -16.54 -19.16 22.13
C VAL A 194 -17.71 -18.99 21.18
N SER A 195 -17.48 -19.11 19.88
CA SER A 195 -18.49 -18.92 18.84
C SER A 195 -18.14 -19.70 17.59
N LYS A 196 -19.11 -20.43 17.03
CA LYS A 196 -18.99 -21.15 15.75
C LYS A 196 -19.26 -20.27 14.52
N ALA A 197 -19.46 -18.97 14.72
CA ALA A 197 -19.75 -18.01 13.65
C ALA A 197 -18.66 -18.01 12.56
N ILE A 198 -19.07 -17.76 11.31
CA ILE A 198 -18.18 -17.83 10.14
C ILE A 198 -17.38 -16.52 9.96
N SER A 199 -17.92 -15.41 10.44
CA SER A 199 -17.22 -14.14 10.68
C SER A 199 -17.21 -13.84 12.18
N PRO A 200 -16.36 -12.91 12.66
CA PRO A 200 -16.42 -12.41 14.03
C PRO A 200 -17.63 -11.49 14.30
N GLU A 201 -18.36 -11.09 13.25
CA GLU A 201 -19.53 -10.20 13.31
C GLU A 201 -20.64 -10.71 14.24
N GLY A 202 -21.16 -9.83 15.08
CA GLY A 202 -22.23 -10.15 16.04
C GLY A 202 -21.78 -10.96 17.26
N ILE A 203 -20.47 -11.20 17.43
CA ILE A 203 -19.93 -11.84 18.64
C ILE A 203 -19.90 -10.84 19.80
N ILE A 204 -20.60 -11.18 20.89
CA ILE A 204 -20.77 -10.37 22.11
C ILE A 204 -20.26 -11.06 23.38
N ASN A 205 -19.74 -12.29 23.28
CA ASN A 205 -19.35 -13.14 24.42
C ASN A 205 -17.83 -13.22 24.60
N TRP A 206 -17.15 -12.08 24.47
CA TRP A 206 -15.70 -11.99 24.58
C TRP A 206 -15.18 -12.15 26.02
N GLN A 207 -13.95 -12.63 26.10
CA GLN A 207 -13.13 -12.71 27.29
C GLN A 207 -11.75 -12.08 27.00
N VAL A 208 -11.13 -11.48 28.03
CA VAL A 208 -9.80 -10.86 27.95
C VAL A 208 -8.84 -11.57 28.90
N TRP A 209 -7.58 -11.74 28.50
CA TRP A 209 -6.55 -12.38 29.31
C TRP A 209 -5.92 -11.39 30.28
N ASP A 210 -6.18 -11.58 31.57
CA ASP A 210 -5.48 -10.91 32.66
C ASP A 210 -4.10 -11.57 32.84
N GLY A 211 -3.06 -10.92 32.32
CA GLY A 211 -1.69 -11.39 32.42
C GLY A 211 -1.08 -11.31 33.83
N ALA A 212 -1.66 -10.52 34.74
CA ALA A 212 -1.17 -10.39 36.12
C ALA A 212 -1.70 -11.53 37.00
N ASN A 213 -3.00 -11.82 36.92
CA ASN A 213 -3.65 -12.89 37.66
C ASN A 213 -3.72 -14.23 36.88
N LYS A 214 -3.21 -14.28 35.64
CA LYS A 214 -3.15 -15.46 34.75
C LYS A 214 -4.51 -16.14 34.55
N LYS A 215 -5.54 -15.35 34.25
CA LYS A 215 -6.93 -15.80 34.11
C LYS A 215 -7.63 -15.13 32.92
N TRP A 216 -8.72 -15.74 32.47
CA TRP A 216 -9.67 -15.09 31.56
C TRP A 216 -10.73 -14.31 32.36
N GLU A 217 -10.88 -13.01 32.09
CA GLU A 217 -11.98 -12.20 32.58
C GLU A 217 -13.08 -12.03 31.51
N LYS A 218 -14.34 -11.93 31.92
CA LYS A 218 -15.48 -11.77 31.00
C LYS A 218 -15.61 -10.30 30.59
N ALA A 219 -15.51 -10.02 29.29
CA ALA A 219 -15.68 -8.68 28.74
C ALA A 219 -17.05 -8.54 28.07
N SER A 220 -18.11 -8.51 28.90
CA SER A 220 -19.52 -8.63 28.46
C SER A 220 -20.10 -7.43 27.72
N GLU A 221 -19.36 -6.32 27.63
CA GLU A 221 -19.74 -5.12 26.90
C GLU A 221 -18.95 -4.96 25.58
N LEU A 222 -18.12 -5.96 25.23
CA LEU A 222 -17.46 -6.00 23.93
C LEU A 222 -18.36 -6.59 22.86
N GLU A 223 -18.57 -5.83 21.80
CA GLU A 223 -19.26 -6.27 20.58
C GLU A 223 -18.33 -6.21 19.38
N ALA A 224 -18.41 -7.23 18.52
CA ALA A 224 -17.76 -7.25 17.22
C ALA A 224 -18.75 -6.78 16.15
N ILE A 225 -18.77 -5.47 15.89
CA ILE A 225 -19.74 -4.80 15.03
C ILE A 225 -19.21 -4.76 13.58
N SER A 226 -20.06 -5.11 12.61
CA SER A 226 -19.76 -4.89 11.19
C SER A 226 -19.53 -3.41 10.90
N VAL A 227 -18.44 -3.08 10.20
CA VAL A 227 -18.21 -1.70 9.77
C VAL A 227 -17.98 -1.60 8.27
N GLY A 228 -18.72 -0.68 7.66
CA GLY A 228 -18.44 -0.20 6.33
C GLY A 228 -17.21 0.72 6.32
N SER A 229 -16.97 1.27 5.14
CA SER A 229 -15.89 2.20 4.84
C SER A 229 -15.98 3.44 5.71
N LYS A 230 -14.83 4.01 6.08
CA LYS A 230 -14.78 5.17 6.98
C LYS A 230 -15.50 6.40 6.43
N ARG A 231 -15.49 6.56 5.10
CA ARG A 231 -16.21 7.60 4.37
C ARG A 231 -17.02 6.93 3.26
N ILE A 232 -18.24 7.41 3.08
CA ILE A 232 -19.20 6.95 2.09
C ILE A 232 -19.80 8.18 1.41
N ALA A 233 -20.15 8.08 0.14
CA ALA A 233 -20.78 9.16 -0.60
C ALA A 233 -22.06 8.68 -1.29
N PHE A 234 -23.05 9.56 -1.39
CA PHE A 234 -24.17 9.34 -2.29
C PHE A 234 -23.81 9.74 -3.72
N THR A 235 -24.18 8.90 -4.67
CA THR A 235 -24.13 9.17 -6.12
C THR A 235 -25.53 9.15 -6.72
N GLY A 236 -25.67 9.68 -7.94
CA GLY A 236 -26.95 9.80 -8.64
C GLY A 236 -27.75 11.05 -8.28
N SER A 237 -29.03 11.03 -8.62
CA SER A 237 -29.94 12.18 -8.50
C SER A 237 -31.29 11.78 -7.90
N THR A 238 -31.86 12.64 -7.05
CA THR A 238 -33.23 12.46 -6.57
C THR A 238 -34.25 12.92 -7.61
N PRO A 239 -35.46 12.31 -7.64
CA PRO A 239 -36.56 12.77 -8.49
C PRO A 239 -36.83 14.27 -8.28
N LYS A 240 -36.83 15.04 -9.37
CA LYS A 240 -37.03 16.50 -9.37
C LYS A 240 -36.07 17.28 -8.44
N SER A 241 -34.90 16.72 -8.11
CA SER A 241 -33.94 17.29 -7.15
C SER A 241 -34.46 17.48 -5.71
N VAL A 242 -35.57 16.83 -5.33
CA VAL A 242 -36.12 16.87 -3.96
C VAL A 242 -35.08 16.34 -2.98
N ASN A 243 -34.69 17.13 -1.97
CA ASN A 243 -33.62 16.79 -1.03
C ASN A 243 -32.27 16.40 -1.70
N GLN A 244 -31.99 16.85 -2.93
CA GLN A 244 -30.70 16.60 -3.59
C GLN A 244 -29.54 17.14 -2.75
N ASP A 245 -29.75 18.23 -2.00
CA ASP A 245 -28.77 18.80 -1.08
C ASP A 245 -28.43 17.89 0.12
N LYS A 246 -29.24 16.85 0.38
CA LYS A 246 -29.00 15.84 1.43
C LYS A 246 -28.11 14.69 0.94
N LEU A 247 -27.94 14.56 -0.37
CA LEU A 247 -26.88 13.71 -0.95
C LEU A 247 -25.53 14.44 -0.79
N GLY A 248 -24.48 13.69 -0.48
CA GLY A 248 -23.18 14.25 -0.16
C GLY A 248 -22.26 13.19 0.44
N GLU A 249 -21.18 13.61 1.09
CA GLU A 249 -20.24 12.71 1.76
C GLU A 249 -20.51 12.62 3.26
N TYR A 250 -20.40 11.40 3.81
CA TYR A 250 -20.65 11.08 5.20
C TYR A 250 -19.48 10.27 5.77
N ALA A 251 -19.05 10.62 6.99
CA ALA A 251 -17.97 9.97 7.72
C ALA A 251 -18.52 9.16 8.91
N ARG A 252 -17.97 7.97 9.13
CA ARG A 252 -18.40 7.03 10.18
C ARG A 252 -18.05 7.58 11.57
N ARG A 253 -19.03 7.68 12.49
CA ARG A 253 -18.78 8.07 13.88
C ARG A 253 -17.78 7.09 14.54
N PRO A 254 -16.77 7.56 15.31
CA PRO A 254 -15.78 6.67 15.94
C PRO A 254 -16.37 5.65 16.91
N SER A 255 -17.39 6.04 17.66
CA SER A 255 -18.08 5.23 18.70
C SER A 255 -19.61 5.30 18.59
N GLY A 256 -20.15 5.86 17.50
CA GLY A 256 -21.58 6.01 17.29
C GLY A 256 -22.19 4.80 16.59
N PHE A 257 -22.96 4.01 17.33
CA PHE A 257 -23.67 2.83 16.82
C PHE A 257 -25.16 2.91 17.13
N CYS A 258 -25.97 2.36 16.23
CA CYS A 258 -27.42 2.23 16.36
C CYS A 258 -27.84 0.85 15.86
N GLU A 259 -28.56 0.08 16.69
CA GLU A 259 -28.94 -1.32 16.42
C GLU A 259 -27.77 -2.19 15.89
N CYS A 260 -26.62 -2.10 16.56
CA CYS A 260 -25.36 -2.78 16.19
C CYS A 260 -24.85 -2.51 14.76
N ARG A 261 -25.20 -1.36 14.17
CA ARG A 261 -24.60 -0.83 12.93
C ARG A 261 -24.00 0.55 13.17
N ALA A 262 -23.00 0.93 12.38
CA ALA A 262 -22.35 2.24 12.51
C ALA A 262 -23.26 3.39 12.05
N VAL A 263 -23.22 4.49 12.78
CA VAL A 263 -23.82 5.78 12.41
C VAL A 263 -22.79 6.62 11.65
N TYR A 264 -23.21 7.39 10.67
CA TYR A 264 -22.36 8.28 9.89
C TYR A 264 -22.90 9.71 9.97
N ASP A 265 -22.01 10.71 10.04
CA ASP A 265 -22.38 12.14 9.99
C ASP A 265 -21.94 12.76 8.68
N SER A 266 -22.71 13.73 8.17
CA SER A 266 -22.32 14.46 6.96
C SER A 266 -21.03 15.24 7.22
N VAL A 267 -20.05 15.07 6.33
CA VAL A 267 -18.77 15.79 6.35
C VAL A 267 -19.01 17.30 6.28
N ASP A 268 -20.03 17.69 5.52
CA ASP A 268 -20.36 19.07 5.19
C ASP A 268 -21.25 19.75 6.24
N THR A 269 -22.15 18.99 6.89
CA THR A 269 -23.13 19.54 7.84
C THR A 269 -23.32 18.61 9.05
N PRO A 270 -22.65 18.87 10.19
CA PRO A 270 -22.67 18.01 11.38
C PRO A 270 -24.04 17.78 12.07
N SER A 271 -25.11 18.45 11.61
CA SER A 271 -26.50 18.20 12.05
C SER A 271 -27.26 17.20 11.18
N ARG A 272 -26.59 16.53 10.23
CA ARG A 272 -27.17 15.49 9.36
C ARG A 272 -26.46 14.16 9.56
N SER A 273 -27.21 13.08 9.67
CA SER A 273 -26.66 11.73 9.90
C SER A 273 -27.36 10.64 9.08
N ILE A 274 -26.66 9.52 8.90
CA ILE A 274 -27.17 8.24 8.42
C ILE A 274 -27.15 7.25 9.58
N TRP A 275 -28.27 6.58 9.83
CA TRP A 275 -28.37 5.49 10.82
C TRP A 275 -29.32 4.40 10.35
N TYR A 276 -29.35 3.30 11.09
CA TYR A 276 -30.25 2.18 10.85
C TYR A 276 -31.21 2.00 12.03
N THR A 277 -32.48 1.79 11.72
CA THR A 277 -33.56 1.44 12.66
C THR A 277 -34.47 0.43 11.96
N LYS A 278 -34.57 -0.80 12.48
CA LYS A 278 -35.07 -1.95 11.71
C LYS A 278 -36.47 -1.77 11.12
N PRO A 279 -36.72 -2.13 9.83
CA PRO A 279 -35.80 -2.66 8.81
C PRO A 279 -35.37 -1.59 7.78
N TYR A 280 -34.95 -0.40 8.23
CA TYR A 280 -34.61 0.71 7.34
C TYR A 280 -33.29 1.40 7.71
N TRP A 281 -32.51 1.74 6.68
CA TRP A 281 -31.54 2.83 6.76
C TRP A 281 -32.25 4.17 6.55
N TYR A 282 -31.85 5.21 7.28
CA TYR A 282 -32.40 6.57 7.22
C TYR A 282 -31.29 7.60 6.98
N VAL A 283 -31.64 8.71 6.33
CA VAL A 283 -30.85 9.95 6.32
C VAL A 283 -31.73 11.07 6.89
N GLY A 284 -31.29 11.72 7.96
CA GLY A 284 -32.09 12.70 8.70
C GLY A 284 -31.25 13.60 9.60
N GLN A 285 -31.88 14.24 10.59
CA GLN A 285 -31.15 15.08 11.55
C GLN A 285 -30.34 14.24 12.52
N SER A 286 -29.21 14.77 13.01
CA SER A 286 -28.35 14.07 13.98
C SER A 286 -29.01 13.84 15.35
N GLU A 287 -30.01 14.65 15.69
CA GLU A 287 -30.90 14.49 16.86
C GLU A 287 -32.01 13.44 16.66
N ASP A 288 -32.17 12.92 15.44
CA ASP A 288 -33.14 11.86 15.10
C ASP A 288 -32.53 10.45 15.06
N VAL A 289 -31.21 10.31 15.27
CA VAL A 289 -30.52 9.01 15.28
C VAL A 289 -31.19 8.03 16.25
N GLY A 290 -31.63 6.88 15.71
CA GLY A 290 -32.38 5.85 16.43
C GLY A 290 -33.91 5.96 16.34
N LYS A 291 -34.45 7.02 15.73
CA LYS A 291 -35.87 7.15 15.40
C LYS A 291 -36.14 6.64 13.98
N ALA A 292 -37.34 6.14 13.74
CA ALA A 292 -37.77 5.62 12.42
C ALA A 292 -38.23 6.74 11.44
N GLN A 293 -37.46 7.83 11.32
CA GLN A 293 -37.82 9.00 10.51
C GLN A 293 -36.61 9.62 9.79
N GLY A 294 -36.82 10.29 8.65
CA GLY A 294 -35.75 10.95 7.90
C GLY A 294 -36.24 11.59 6.59
N TRP A 295 -35.36 12.35 5.92
CA TRP A 295 -35.60 12.89 4.58
C TRP A 295 -35.45 11.83 3.49
N LEU A 296 -34.59 10.84 3.71
CA LEU A 296 -34.45 9.65 2.86
C LEU A 296 -34.53 8.39 3.73
N CYS A 297 -34.99 7.29 3.15
CA CYS A 297 -34.79 5.96 3.72
C CYS A 297 -34.62 4.88 2.66
N CYS A 298 -34.04 3.74 3.03
CA CYS A 298 -34.08 2.52 2.24
C CYS A 298 -34.43 1.32 3.12
N LYS A 299 -35.31 0.44 2.64
CA LYS A 299 -35.75 -0.77 3.36
C LYS A 299 -34.74 -1.90 3.13
N ASP A 300 -33.66 -1.93 3.88
CA ASP A 300 -32.59 -2.91 3.67
C ASP A 300 -31.89 -3.30 4.99
N ASP A 301 -31.71 -4.62 5.19
CA ASP A 301 -31.03 -5.19 6.35
C ASP A 301 -29.49 -5.30 6.14
N ALA A 302 -28.94 -4.71 5.05
CA ALA A 302 -27.51 -4.62 4.79
C ALA A 302 -26.71 -3.98 5.95
N PRO A 303 -25.56 -4.57 6.38
CA PRO A 303 -24.85 -4.16 7.59
C PRO A 303 -24.18 -2.79 7.52
N CYS A 304 -23.98 -2.23 6.33
CA CYS A 304 -23.51 -0.86 6.10
C CYS A 304 -24.21 -0.21 4.88
N PRO A 305 -24.30 1.13 4.82
CA PRO A 305 -25.10 1.83 3.81
C PRO A 305 -24.66 1.55 2.36
N GLU A 306 -23.37 1.34 2.12
CA GLU A 306 -22.83 1.04 0.79
C GLU A 306 -23.07 -0.41 0.31
N GLN A 307 -23.69 -1.25 1.15
CA GLN A 307 -24.10 -2.62 0.81
C GLN A 307 -25.62 -2.74 0.58
N VAL A 308 -26.35 -1.63 0.68
CA VAL A 308 -27.78 -1.55 0.36
C VAL A 308 -28.01 -1.89 -1.12
N LYS A 309 -28.94 -2.82 -1.38
CA LYS A 309 -29.30 -3.30 -2.72
C LYS A 309 -30.69 -2.83 -3.16
N ASN A 310 -31.56 -2.53 -2.21
CA ASN A 310 -32.88 -1.97 -2.50
C ASN A 310 -32.79 -0.48 -2.86
N ALA A 311 -33.81 0.02 -3.58
CA ALA A 311 -33.84 1.43 -3.97
C ALA A 311 -34.00 2.36 -2.76
N TRP A 312 -33.24 3.46 -2.73
CA TRP A 312 -33.48 4.55 -1.80
C TRP A 312 -34.78 5.27 -2.15
N ARG A 313 -35.43 5.85 -1.14
CA ARG A 313 -36.67 6.63 -1.24
C ARG A 313 -36.46 7.97 -0.57
N VAL A 314 -37.07 9.02 -1.11
CA VAL A 314 -36.94 10.41 -0.63
C VAL A 314 -38.31 10.99 -0.28
N SER A 315 -38.40 11.76 0.80
CA SER A 315 -39.61 12.46 1.22
C SER A 315 -39.81 13.74 0.39
N ASP A 316 -40.96 13.88 -0.25
CA ASP A 316 -41.39 15.14 -0.90
C ASP A 316 -42.15 16.10 0.06
N GLY A 317 -42.22 15.74 1.35
CA GLY A 317 -43.00 16.45 2.37
C GLY A 317 -44.44 15.94 2.51
N GLN A 318 -44.94 15.12 1.59
CA GLN A 318 -46.25 14.45 1.68
C GLN A 318 -46.12 12.92 1.70
N GLN A 319 -45.15 12.36 0.98
CA GLN A 319 -44.96 10.93 0.76
C GLN A 319 -43.49 10.58 0.50
N MET A 320 -43.17 9.29 0.55
CA MET A 320 -41.88 8.75 0.13
C MET A 320 -41.93 8.33 -1.35
N VAL A 321 -41.08 8.95 -2.18
CA VAL A 321 -40.94 8.73 -3.63
C VAL A 321 -39.66 7.94 -3.93
N ASP A 322 -39.69 7.02 -4.89
CA ASP A 322 -38.55 6.16 -5.22
C ASP A 322 -37.45 6.92 -5.96
N ALA A 323 -36.21 6.82 -5.48
CA ALA A 323 -35.03 7.49 -6.00
C ALA A 323 -34.01 6.45 -6.50
N ALA A 324 -34.37 5.70 -7.55
CA ALA A 324 -33.63 4.52 -8.01
C ALA A 324 -32.19 4.79 -8.49
N ASP A 325 -31.89 6.02 -8.91
CA ASP A 325 -30.52 6.42 -9.28
C ASP A 325 -29.63 6.66 -8.06
N VAL A 326 -30.21 6.91 -6.89
CA VAL A 326 -29.47 7.21 -5.65
C VAL A 326 -28.86 5.94 -5.08
N LYS A 327 -27.53 5.95 -5.00
CA LYS A 327 -26.73 4.86 -4.44
C LYS A 327 -25.78 5.40 -3.40
N CYS A 328 -25.41 4.55 -2.44
CA CYS A 328 -24.32 4.83 -1.51
C CYS A 328 -23.11 4.01 -1.96
N MET A 329 -21.95 4.67 -2.10
CA MET A 329 -20.69 4.04 -2.48
C MET A 329 -19.62 4.29 -1.41
N PRO A 330 -18.64 3.39 -1.23
CA PRO A 330 -17.48 3.68 -0.39
C PRO A 330 -16.54 4.66 -1.10
N VAL A 331 -15.93 5.58 -0.35
CA VAL A 331 -14.99 6.56 -0.90
C VAL A 331 -13.75 6.72 -0.03
N GLY A 332 -12.62 7.01 -0.69
CA GLY A 332 -11.34 7.27 -0.04
C GLY A 332 -11.09 8.73 0.27
N ALA A 333 -9.83 9.05 0.57
CA ALA A 333 -9.33 10.42 0.67
C ALA A 333 -9.67 11.24 -0.60
N THR A 334 -9.84 12.56 -0.44
CA THR A 334 -10.13 13.47 -1.56
C THR A 334 -8.94 13.62 -2.52
N THR A 335 -7.71 13.48 -2.01
CA THR A 335 -6.47 13.48 -2.80
C THR A 335 -5.56 12.34 -2.33
N VAL A 336 -4.91 11.68 -3.28
CA VAL A 336 -3.97 10.58 -3.05
C VAL A 336 -2.65 10.81 -3.79
N MET A 337 -1.57 10.27 -3.25
CA MET A 337 -0.23 10.29 -3.84
C MET A 337 0.11 8.87 -4.28
N VAL A 338 0.33 8.66 -5.58
CA VAL A 338 0.91 7.41 -6.09
C VAL A 338 2.40 7.67 -6.32
N ALA A 339 3.27 7.13 -5.47
CA ALA A 339 4.69 7.43 -5.45
C ALA A 339 5.55 6.22 -5.06
N GLY A 340 6.84 6.29 -5.35
CA GLY A 340 7.83 5.26 -5.10
C GLY A 340 8.77 5.06 -6.28
N GLU A 341 9.55 3.99 -6.23
CA GLU A 341 10.47 3.59 -7.30
C GLU A 341 9.82 2.53 -8.20
N THR A 342 9.99 2.67 -9.51
CA THR A 342 9.61 1.66 -10.50
C THR A 342 10.87 1.00 -11.06
N PRO A 343 10.85 -0.31 -11.38
CA PRO A 343 11.98 -0.98 -12.01
C PRO A 343 12.45 -0.23 -13.25
N ASN A 344 13.74 0.10 -13.32
CA ASN A 344 14.36 0.82 -14.45
C ASN A 344 13.67 2.15 -14.81
N ASP A 345 13.13 2.88 -13.81
CA ASP A 345 12.34 4.12 -13.99
C ASP A 345 11.10 3.99 -14.89
N LEU A 346 10.65 2.75 -15.14
CA LEU A 346 9.59 2.45 -16.09
C LEU A 346 8.27 3.12 -15.67
N ASN A 347 7.75 4.03 -16.50
CA ASN A 347 6.58 4.85 -16.20
C ASN A 347 6.69 5.68 -14.89
N SER A 348 7.89 5.96 -14.38
CA SER A 348 8.08 6.79 -13.17
C SER A 348 7.48 8.20 -13.33
N ASP A 349 7.47 8.73 -14.56
CA ASP A 349 6.81 9.99 -14.92
C ASP A 349 5.29 9.98 -14.79
N LYS A 350 4.65 8.80 -14.68
CA LYS A 350 3.18 8.65 -14.52
C LYS A 350 2.75 8.75 -13.05
N LEU A 351 3.69 8.66 -12.11
CA LEU A 351 3.48 8.82 -10.67
C LEU A 351 3.17 10.28 -10.31
N GLY A 352 2.57 10.52 -9.14
CA GLY A 352 2.26 11.87 -8.65
C GLY A 352 0.94 11.97 -7.86
N GLU A 353 0.42 13.19 -7.79
CA GLU A 353 -0.78 13.58 -7.03
C GLU A 353 -2.06 13.41 -7.86
N PHE A 354 -3.08 12.75 -7.30
CA PHE A 354 -4.36 12.48 -7.95
C PHE A 354 -5.53 12.95 -7.08
N SER A 355 -6.42 13.78 -7.63
CA SER A 355 -7.63 14.26 -6.95
C SER A 355 -8.88 13.49 -7.39
N ARG A 356 -9.71 13.12 -6.40
CA ARG A 356 -10.95 12.36 -6.54
C ARG A 356 -12.01 13.18 -7.28
N ARG A 357 -12.66 12.61 -8.30
CA ARG A 357 -13.78 13.27 -8.99
C ARG A 357 -15.07 13.05 -8.20
N LEU A 358 -15.51 14.08 -7.49
CA LEU A 358 -16.72 14.06 -6.67
C LEU A 358 -17.94 13.64 -7.51
N GLY A 359 -18.76 12.72 -6.97
CA GLY A 359 -19.95 12.18 -7.62
C GLY A 359 -19.69 11.24 -8.81
N GLN A 360 -18.43 10.99 -9.21
CA GLN A 360 -18.09 10.13 -10.35
C GLN A 360 -17.49 8.80 -9.89
N GLU A 361 -18.10 7.70 -10.33
CA GLU A 361 -17.63 6.34 -10.06
C GLU A 361 -17.40 5.54 -11.34
N VAL A 362 -16.58 4.50 -11.21
CA VAL A 362 -16.40 3.44 -12.21
C VAL A 362 -16.38 2.12 -11.46
N ASN A 363 -17.20 1.15 -11.87
CA ASN A 363 -17.31 -0.18 -11.23
C ASN A 363 -17.58 -0.14 -9.70
N GLY A 364 -18.40 0.81 -9.21
CA GLY A 364 -18.72 0.91 -7.78
C GLY A 364 -17.56 1.41 -6.91
N ARG A 365 -16.66 2.22 -7.48
CA ARG A 365 -15.46 2.78 -6.83
C ARG A 365 -15.16 4.19 -7.36
N PRO A 366 -14.55 5.07 -6.54
CA PRO A 366 -14.23 6.44 -6.95
C PRO A 366 -13.13 6.45 -8.02
N ILE A 367 -13.17 7.45 -8.91
CA ILE A 367 -12.09 7.74 -9.86
C ILE A 367 -11.32 9.00 -9.48
N TYR A 368 -10.04 9.03 -9.81
CA TYR A 368 -9.15 10.16 -9.54
C TYR A 368 -8.42 10.57 -10.82
N ALA A 369 -8.12 11.85 -10.97
CA ALA A 369 -7.33 12.40 -12.08
C ALA A 369 -6.04 13.02 -11.56
N GLN A 370 -4.95 12.94 -12.34
CA GLN A 370 -3.69 13.53 -11.93
C GLN A 370 -3.77 15.07 -11.94
N VAL A 371 -3.33 15.71 -10.86
CA VAL A 371 -3.18 17.18 -10.78
C VAL A 371 -2.12 17.62 -11.79
N GLY A 372 -2.43 18.62 -12.61
CA GLY A 372 -1.60 19.00 -13.76
C GLY A 372 -1.79 18.14 -15.02
N ASN A 373 -2.57 17.04 -14.97
CA ASN A 373 -2.79 16.19 -16.16
C ASN A 373 -4.12 15.42 -16.15
N ASP A 374 -5.18 16.10 -16.60
CA ASP A 374 -6.56 15.59 -16.70
C ASP A 374 -6.77 14.36 -17.62
N ASN A 375 -5.73 13.93 -18.35
CA ASN A 375 -5.75 12.74 -19.20
C ASN A 375 -5.17 11.49 -18.50
N ARG A 376 -4.54 11.64 -17.33
CA ARG A 376 -4.01 10.53 -16.53
C ARG A 376 -4.98 10.25 -15.38
N MET A 377 -5.49 9.03 -15.32
CA MET A 377 -6.56 8.62 -14.41
C MET A 377 -6.15 7.43 -13.56
N LEU A 378 -6.75 7.33 -12.38
CA LEU A 378 -6.68 6.21 -11.45
C LEU A 378 -8.11 5.70 -11.19
N TRP A 379 -8.37 4.42 -11.47
CA TRP A 379 -9.70 3.80 -11.36
C TRP A 379 -9.62 2.31 -10.98
N TYR A 380 -10.77 1.71 -10.65
CA TYR A 380 -10.88 0.28 -10.38
C TYR A 380 -11.59 -0.47 -11.52
N ALA A 381 -11.05 -1.62 -11.90
CA ALA A 381 -11.69 -2.55 -12.84
C ALA A 381 -11.24 -3.99 -12.56
N ALA A 382 -12.12 -4.97 -12.73
CA ALA A 382 -11.78 -6.40 -12.75
C ALA A 382 -10.99 -6.95 -11.53
N GLY A 383 -11.03 -6.28 -10.37
CA GLY A 383 -10.23 -6.66 -9.18
C GLY A 383 -8.88 -5.98 -9.05
N TYR A 384 -8.63 -4.95 -9.86
CA TYR A 384 -7.39 -4.18 -9.85
C TYR A 384 -7.68 -2.69 -9.79
N TRP A 385 -6.85 -1.94 -9.07
CA TRP A 385 -6.68 -0.52 -9.33
C TRP A 385 -5.70 -0.34 -10.50
N TYR A 386 -6.00 0.58 -11.41
CA TYR A 386 -5.23 0.90 -12.62
C TYR A 386 -4.88 2.38 -12.68
N LEU A 387 -3.64 2.69 -13.06
CA LEU A 387 -3.18 4.03 -13.44
C LEU A 387 -2.94 4.04 -14.95
N GLY A 388 -3.72 4.82 -15.70
CA GLY A 388 -3.77 4.79 -17.17
C GLY A 388 -4.38 6.06 -17.78
N LYS A 389 -4.84 6.00 -19.03
CA LYS A 389 -5.39 7.16 -19.75
C LYS A 389 -6.88 7.36 -19.49
N LYS A 390 -7.39 8.58 -19.68
CA LYS A 390 -8.82 8.92 -19.53
C LYS A 390 -9.73 8.13 -20.48
N ASN A 391 -9.27 7.81 -21.68
CA ASN A 391 -10.00 6.95 -22.63
C ASN A 391 -9.88 5.44 -22.34
N GLU A 392 -9.23 5.06 -21.23
CA GLU A 392 -9.10 3.69 -20.74
C GLU A 392 -9.92 3.42 -19.47
N LEU A 393 -10.54 4.46 -18.88
CA LEU A 393 -11.43 4.36 -17.71
C LEU A 393 -12.40 3.18 -17.78
N GLY A 394 -12.41 2.36 -16.72
CA GLY A 394 -13.27 1.18 -16.58
C GLY A 394 -12.78 -0.07 -17.29
N LYS A 395 -11.76 0.03 -18.16
CA LYS A 395 -11.12 -1.13 -18.81
C LYS A 395 -10.07 -1.74 -17.88
N SER A 396 -9.68 -2.98 -18.18
CA SER A 396 -8.68 -3.76 -17.45
C SER A 396 -7.25 -3.53 -17.97
N GLN A 397 -6.86 -2.27 -18.20
CA GLN A 397 -5.57 -1.90 -18.80
C GLN A 397 -5.02 -0.59 -18.19
N GLY A 398 -3.71 -0.41 -18.18
CA GLY A 398 -3.04 0.81 -17.70
C GLY A 398 -1.52 0.69 -17.74
N TRP A 399 -0.81 1.76 -17.41
CA TRP A 399 0.66 1.73 -17.23
C TRP A 399 1.06 1.04 -15.93
N LEU A 400 0.29 1.23 -14.86
CA LEU A 400 0.44 0.51 -13.60
C LEU A 400 -0.88 -0.15 -13.21
N CYS A 401 -0.78 -1.29 -12.51
CA CYS A 401 -1.94 -1.92 -11.87
C CYS A 401 -1.58 -2.61 -10.55
N VAL A 402 -2.56 -2.81 -9.68
CA VAL A 402 -2.40 -3.56 -8.43
C VAL A 402 -3.65 -4.38 -8.15
N ARG A 403 -3.49 -5.67 -7.83
CA ARG A 403 -4.61 -6.57 -7.56
C ARG A 403 -5.08 -6.40 -6.11
N ASP A 404 -6.07 -5.55 -5.91
CA ASP A 404 -6.63 -5.27 -4.60
C ASP A 404 -8.08 -4.78 -4.71
N PRO A 405 -9.09 -5.45 -4.12
CA PRO A 405 -10.49 -5.01 -4.07
C PRO A 405 -10.74 -3.83 -3.11
N ALA A 406 -9.69 -3.29 -2.47
CA ALA A 406 -9.72 -2.11 -1.61
C ALA A 406 -10.72 -1.03 -2.10
N PRO A 407 -11.58 -0.50 -1.22
CA PRO A 407 -12.62 0.46 -1.61
C PRO A 407 -12.08 1.80 -2.12
N ALA A 408 -10.81 2.09 -1.85
CA ALA A 408 -10.08 3.27 -2.30
C ALA A 408 -8.60 2.92 -2.51
N PRO A 409 -7.87 3.63 -3.40
CA PRO A 409 -6.53 3.22 -3.81
C PRO A 409 -5.48 3.39 -2.71
N GLU A 410 -5.66 4.31 -1.76
CA GLU A 410 -4.80 4.47 -0.58
C GLU A 410 -4.99 3.37 0.49
N LEU A 411 -5.95 2.48 0.29
CA LEU A 411 -6.21 1.33 1.16
C LEU A 411 -5.68 0.01 0.56
N VAL A 412 -4.97 0.09 -0.57
CA VAL A 412 -4.26 -1.02 -1.19
C VAL A 412 -3.13 -1.51 -0.28
N GLN A 413 -3.09 -2.83 -0.04
CA GLN A 413 -1.99 -3.51 0.66
C GLN A 413 -1.15 -4.38 -0.29
N SER A 414 -1.69 -4.75 -1.45
CA SER A 414 -0.98 -5.54 -2.48
C SER A 414 0.19 -4.81 -3.16
N ILE A 415 1.14 -5.57 -3.68
CA ILE A 415 2.27 -5.06 -4.46
C ILE A 415 1.81 -4.53 -5.83
N TRP A 416 2.13 -3.26 -6.12
CA TRP A 416 1.92 -2.64 -7.42
C TRP A 416 2.76 -3.28 -8.52
N ARG A 417 2.28 -3.20 -9.75
CA ARG A 417 2.95 -3.69 -10.96
C ARG A 417 2.96 -2.60 -12.02
N VAL A 418 3.98 -2.62 -12.88
CA VAL A 418 4.17 -1.64 -13.95
C VAL A 418 4.45 -2.33 -15.29
N GLY A 419 3.83 -1.83 -16.36
CA GLY A 419 3.88 -2.43 -17.70
C GLY A 419 4.91 -1.77 -18.62
N ASP A 420 5.75 -2.58 -19.28
CA ASP A 420 6.69 -2.10 -20.32
C ASP A 420 6.05 -1.98 -21.71
N GLY A 421 4.92 -2.66 -21.92
CA GLY A 421 4.21 -2.79 -23.20
C GLY A 421 3.94 -4.25 -23.56
N GLU A 422 4.75 -5.17 -23.05
CA GLU A 422 4.63 -6.63 -23.26
C GLU A 422 4.34 -7.40 -21.95
N ARG A 423 4.91 -6.96 -20.82
CA ARG A 423 4.91 -7.66 -19.53
C ARG A 423 4.65 -6.71 -18.36
N LEU A 424 4.30 -7.28 -17.20
CA LEU A 424 4.11 -6.57 -15.93
C LEU A 424 5.22 -6.93 -14.94
N HIS A 425 6.01 -5.94 -14.55
CA HIS A 425 7.07 -6.05 -13.54
C HIS A 425 6.53 -5.70 -12.15
N GLN A 426 7.07 -6.27 -11.08
CA GLN A 426 6.70 -5.89 -9.72
C GLN A 426 7.37 -4.56 -9.34
N ALA A 427 6.60 -3.63 -8.77
CA ALA A 427 7.07 -2.36 -8.25
C ALA A 427 6.86 -2.33 -6.72
N PRO A 428 7.67 -3.11 -5.94
CA PRO A 428 7.46 -3.29 -4.50
C PRO A 428 7.65 -2.01 -3.67
N ASN A 429 8.23 -0.96 -4.26
CA ASN A 429 8.42 0.36 -3.63
C ASN A 429 7.34 1.38 -4.01
N VAL A 430 6.47 1.11 -5.00
CA VAL A 430 5.32 1.98 -5.31
C VAL A 430 4.20 1.78 -4.29
N ARG A 431 3.70 2.88 -3.74
CA ARG A 431 2.53 2.95 -2.85
C ARG A 431 1.52 3.95 -3.40
N CYS A 432 0.29 3.80 -2.95
CA CYS A 432 -0.71 4.86 -2.98
C CYS A 432 -1.03 5.22 -1.54
N ALA A 433 -0.93 6.49 -1.17
CA ALA A 433 -1.21 6.99 0.18
C ALA A 433 -2.19 8.18 0.12
N ALA A 434 -2.94 8.41 1.19
CA ALA A 434 -3.70 9.64 1.34
C ALA A 434 -2.74 10.82 1.49
N ILE A 435 -3.02 11.94 0.84
CA ILE A 435 -2.35 13.21 1.13
C ILE A 435 -3.38 14.29 1.42
N GLY A 436 -3.21 14.92 2.58
CA GLY A 436 -4.05 15.98 3.09
C GLY A 436 -3.50 17.36 2.77
N ALA A 437 -3.89 18.33 3.59
CA ALA A 437 -3.33 19.66 3.56
C ALA A 437 -1.80 19.61 3.73
N ARG A 438 -1.10 20.44 2.95
CA ARG A 438 0.37 20.55 3.02
C ARG A 438 0.85 21.14 4.34
N THR A 439 -0.04 21.87 5.03
CA THR A 439 0.17 22.40 6.38
C THR A 439 -1.03 22.03 7.26
N ILE A 440 -0.75 21.72 8.52
CA ILE A 440 -1.76 21.47 9.56
C ILE A 440 -1.46 22.34 10.78
N GLU A 441 -2.48 22.65 11.58
CA GLU A 441 -2.29 23.35 12.83
C GLU A 441 -2.85 22.49 13.98
N VAL A 442 -1.99 22.15 14.94
CA VAL A 442 -2.38 21.47 16.18
C VAL A 442 -2.91 22.52 17.12
N LEU A 443 -4.24 22.55 17.28
CA LEU A 443 -5.00 23.60 17.95
C LEU A 443 -5.58 23.13 19.29
N GLY A 444 -5.90 24.10 20.16
CA GLY A 444 -6.66 23.88 21.38
C GLY A 444 -6.01 24.44 22.65
N ALA A 445 -6.63 24.13 23.78
CA ALA A 445 -6.07 24.37 25.11
C ALA A 445 -5.76 23.01 25.76
N PRO A 446 -4.48 22.65 25.96
CA PRO A 446 -4.14 21.38 26.60
C PRO A 446 -4.50 21.43 28.08
N VAL A 447 -4.87 20.29 28.67
CA VAL A 447 -5.17 20.20 30.10
C VAL A 447 -4.01 20.77 30.94
N ASN A 448 -4.35 21.71 31.82
CA ASN A 448 -3.43 22.46 32.68
C ASN A 448 -2.28 23.18 31.94
N GLY A 449 -2.41 23.42 30.63
CA GLY A 449 -1.37 24.07 29.82
C GLY A 449 -0.18 23.18 29.44
N LEU A 450 -0.22 21.87 29.77
CA LEU A 450 0.88 20.94 29.53
C LEU A 450 1.24 20.85 28.03
N HIS A 451 2.53 20.92 27.72
CA HIS A 451 3.08 20.81 26.36
C HIS A 451 2.47 21.80 25.34
N LYS A 452 1.95 22.95 25.78
CA LYS A 452 1.39 24.00 24.90
C LYS A 452 2.42 24.54 23.89
N ASP A 453 3.71 24.48 24.21
CA ASP A 453 4.80 24.85 23.30
C ASP A 453 4.94 23.90 22.08
N LYS A 454 4.35 22.70 22.16
CA LYS A 454 4.34 21.72 21.06
C LYS A 454 3.24 22.02 20.03
N MET A 455 2.22 22.78 20.39
CA MET A 455 1.11 23.18 19.52
C MET A 455 1.48 24.26 18.50
N GLY A 456 0.66 24.43 17.45
CA GLY A 456 0.88 25.38 16.37
C GLY A 456 1.02 24.68 15.00
N GLU A 457 1.71 25.36 14.09
CA GLU A 457 1.77 25.03 12.65
C GLU A 457 2.85 23.98 12.32
N PHE A 458 2.47 22.93 11.58
CA PHE A 458 3.36 21.88 11.09
C PHE A 458 3.17 21.68 9.58
N ARG A 459 4.26 21.51 8.82
CA ARG A 459 4.28 21.28 7.37
C ARG A 459 4.60 19.82 7.05
N MET A 460 3.95 19.28 6.02
CA MET A 460 4.15 17.90 5.55
C MET A 460 5.57 17.75 4.95
N ILE A 461 6.35 16.80 5.45
CA ILE A 461 7.63 16.45 4.81
C ILE A 461 7.32 15.59 3.58
N SER A 462 7.54 16.15 2.40
CA SER A 462 7.36 15.44 1.14
C SER A 462 8.19 14.14 1.09
N ALA A 463 7.56 13.05 0.65
CA ALA A 463 8.16 11.71 0.55
C ALA A 463 8.62 11.05 1.87
N THR A 464 8.35 11.62 3.04
CA THR A 464 8.55 10.93 4.33
C THR A 464 7.22 10.40 4.85
N GLU A 465 7.06 9.09 4.85
CA GLU A 465 5.90 8.38 5.40
C GLU A 465 6.31 7.42 6.52
N VAL A 466 5.40 7.23 7.48
CA VAL A 466 5.56 6.25 8.56
C VAL A 466 4.29 5.40 8.60
N ASN A 467 4.43 4.09 8.37
CA ASN A 467 3.31 3.15 8.24
C ASN A 467 2.27 3.53 7.15
N GLY A 468 2.71 4.08 6.01
CA GLY A 468 1.83 4.48 4.90
C GLY A 468 1.00 5.74 5.18
N LYS A 469 1.51 6.64 6.03
CA LYS A 469 0.86 7.89 6.43
C LYS A 469 1.87 9.05 6.45
N PRO A 470 1.45 10.28 6.08
CA PRO A 470 2.32 11.44 6.00
C PRO A 470 2.89 11.85 7.37
N VAL A 471 4.14 12.35 7.34
CA VAL A 471 4.82 12.96 8.49
C VAL A 471 4.84 14.48 8.33
N TYR A 472 4.67 15.20 9.43
CA TYR A 472 4.72 16.67 9.47
C TYR A 472 5.75 17.16 10.49
N GLU A 473 6.34 18.32 10.24
CA GLU A 473 7.39 18.96 11.04
C GLU A 473 7.01 20.39 11.41
N LYS A 474 7.33 20.81 12.64
CA LYS A 474 7.00 22.14 13.15
C LYS A 474 8.02 23.18 12.69
N GLU A 475 7.56 24.28 12.11
CA GLU A 475 8.42 25.46 11.91
C GLU A 475 8.28 26.44 13.10
N PRO A 476 9.36 27.15 13.50
CA PRO A 476 10.76 26.94 13.13
C PRO A 476 11.44 25.78 13.91
N ALA A 477 10.70 25.06 14.76
CA ALA A 477 11.23 24.07 15.69
C ALA A 477 11.38 22.66 15.04
N VAL A 478 12.38 22.51 14.18
CA VAL A 478 12.78 21.34 13.36
C VAL A 478 13.08 20.01 14.12
N SER A 479 12.66 19.92 15.37
CA SER A 479 12.71 18.72 16.20
C SER A 479 11.33 18.20 16.61
N HIS A 480 10.25 18.99 16.47
CA HIS A 480 8.89 18.59 16.79
C HIS A 480 8.17 18.03 15.54
N MET A 481 7.56 16.86 15.67
CA MET A 481 6.94 16.12 14.55
C MET A 481 5.51 15.69 14.88
N VAL A 482 4.69 15.50 13.84
CA VAL A 482 3.44 14.72 13.86
C VAL A 482 3.60 13.50 12.96
N TRP A 483 3.31 12.30 13.47
CA TRP A 483 3.34 11.05 12.71
C TRP A 483 2.34 10.03 13.25
N ALA A 484 2.12 8.95 12.51
CA ALA A 484 1.32 7.81 12.94
C ALA A 484 2.17 6.57 13.23
N SER A 485 1.93 5.88 14.34
CA SER A 485 2.55 4.58 14.66
C SER A 485 1.59 3.69 15.44
N ASN A 486 1.55 2.40 15.09
CA ASN A 486 0.79 1.38 15.83
C ASN A 486 -0.68 1.75 16.12
N GLY A 487 -1.40 2.35 15.16
CA GLY A 487 -2.80 2.74 15.34
C GLY A 487 -3.05 4.00 16.17
N TYR A 488 -1.99 4.74 16.52
CA TYR A 488 -2.04 6.07 17.13
C TYR A 488 -1.43 7.12 16.19
N TRP A 489 -1.84 8.37 16.35
CA TRP A 489 -1.08 9.55 15.94
C TRP A 489 -0.37 10.15 17.16
N TYR A 490 0.81 10.76 16.95
CA TYR A 490 1.66 11.33 18.00
C TYR A 490 2.05 12.77 17.68
N VAL A 491 2.29 13.58 18.72
CA VAL A 491 3.16 14.76 18.68
C VAL A 491 4.37 14.49 19.57
N GLY A 492 5.57 14.49 19.00
CA GLY A 492 6.81 14.06 19.67
C GLY A 492 8.05 14.54 18.92
N LYS A 493 9.20 13.91 19.15
CA LYS A 493 10.47 14.33 18.51
C LYS A 493 10.78 13.65 17.18
N ARG A 494 11.67 14.27 16.39
CA ARG A 494 12.31 13.69 15.19
C ARG A 494 13.11 12.41 15.49
N ASP A 495 13.82 12.33 16.61
CA ASP A 495 14.50 11.08 17.03
C ASP A 495 13.52 10.03 17.60
N GLU A 496 12.26 10.39 17.84
CA GLU A 496 11.19 9.50 18.28
C GLU A 496 10.31 8.99 17.12
N LEU A 497 10.57 9.45 15.88
CA LEU A 497 9.76 9.14 14.70
C LEU A 497 9.57 7.62 14.50
N GLY A 498 8.32 7.21 14.29
CA GLY A 498 7.92 5.80 14.17
C GLY A 498 7.82 5.02 15.48
N LYS A 499 8.40 5.51 16.59
CA LYS A 499 8.27 4.88 17.91
C LYS A 499 6.88 5.18 18.52
N GLN A 500 6.57 4.49 19.62
CA GLN A 500 5.39 4.73 20.46
C GLN A 500 5.76 5.72 21.58
N ALA A 501 6.21 6.92 21.21
CA ALA A 501 6.73 7.92 22.13
C ALA A 501 6.34 9.34 21.68
N GLY A 502 6.11 10.25 22.62
CA GLY A 502 5.79 11.64 22.36
C GLY A 502 5.21 12.34 23.58
N TRP A 503 4.88 13.62 23.42
CA TRP A 503 4.22 14.43 24.45
C TRP A 503 2.70 14.33 24.40
N MET A 504 2.16 14.02 23.21
CA MET A 504 0.74 13.93 22.93
C MET A 504 0.50 12.70 22.04
N GLN A 505 -0.58 11.97 22.27
CA GLN A 505 -1.00 10.86 21.41
C GLN A 505 -2.51 10.84 21.25
N VAL A 506 -3.02 10.27 20.16
CA VAL A 506 -4.45 10.01 19.97
C VAL A 506 -4.64 8.69 19.26
N ARG A 507 -5.59 7.90 19.73
CA ARG A 507 -5.87 6.57 19.19
C ARG A 507 -6.83 6.67 18.02
N ASP A 508 -6.31 7.08 16.87
CA ASP A 508 -7.09 7.19 15.63
C ASP A 508 -6.37 6.53 14.45
N SER A 509 -7.13 5.75 13.69
CA SER A 509 -6.68 5.14 12.45
C SER A 509 -6.97 6.01 11.22
N ALA A 510 -7.45 7.24 11.37
CA ALA A 510 -7.61 8.25 10.31
C ALA A 510 -6.37 8.33 9.41
N PRO A 511 -6.49 8.31 8.06
CA PRO A 511 -5.35 8.28 7.16
C PRO A 511 -4.56 9.59 7.16
N LEU A 512 -5.24 10.70 7.49
CA LEU A 512 -4.70 12.06 7.59
C LEU A 512 -4.94 12.62 8.99
N PRO A 513 -4.08 13.51 9.51
CA PRO A 513 -4.22 14.01 10.86
C PRO A 513 -5.38 15.01 11.02
N GLU A 514 -5.76 15.76 9.98
CA GLU A 514 -6.98 16.59 9.97
C GLU A 514 -8.30 15.79 9.87
N GLU A 515 -8.22 14.47 9.69
CA GLU A 515 -9.36 13.55 9.79
C GLU A 515 -9.44 12.87 11.17
N ILE A 516 -8.57 13.23 12.12
CA ILE A 516 -8.61 12.73 13.51
C ILE A 516 -9.87 13.21 14.21
N SER A 517 -10.60 12.28 14.80
CA SER A 517 -11.80 12.51 15.60
C SER A 517 -11.76 11.82 16.97
N GLY A 518 -10.73 11.00 17.24
CA GLY A 518 -10.44 10.49 18.58
C GLY A 518 -10.03 11.58 19.58
N VAL A 519 -10.29 11.34 20.87
CA VAL A 519 -9.88 12.26 21.96
C VAL A 519 -8.37 12.17 22.18
N TRP A 520 -7.68 13.30 22.02
CA TRP A 520 -6.25 13.42 22.30
C TRP A 520 -5.92 13.18 23.78
N GLN A 521 -4.75 12.60 24.00
CA GLN A 521 -4.15 12.35 25.31
C GLN A 521 -2.80 13.09 25.40
N ILE A 522 -2.47 13.56 26.60
CA ILE A 522 -1.25 14.32 26.89
C ILE A 522 -0.45 13.60 27.97
N TRP A 523 0.87 13.55 27.83
CA TRP A 523 1.76 12.87 28.79
C TRP A 523 2.03 13.75 30.02
N ASN A 524 1.41 13.43 31.15
CA ASN A 524 1.75 14.04 32.43
C ASN A 524 3.03 13.39 32.99
N GLN A 525 4.13 14.14 32.97
CA GLN A 525 5.45 13.69 33.43
C GLN A 525 5.53 13.53 34.97
N MET A 526 4.70 14.23 35.75
CA MET A 526 4.65 14.08 37.21
C MET A 526 3.94 12.77 37.59
N ASP A 527 2.76 12.54 37.03
CA ASP A 527 1.95 11.35 37.29
C ASP A 527 2.44 10.09 36.53
N LYS A 528 3.33 10.27 35.55
CA LYS A 528 3.79 9.24 34.60
C LYS A 528 2.64 8.51 33.89
N ARG A 529 1.62 9.26 33.47
CA ARG A 529 0.44 8.73 32.78
C ARG A 529 -0.06 9.64 31.67
N TRP A 530 -0.77 9.04 30.73
CA TRP A 530 -1.59 9.75 29.74
C TRP A 530 -2.87 10.29 30.40
N ILE A 531 -3.21 11.55 30.12
CA ILE A 531 -4.47 12.19 30.54
C ILE A 531 -5.26 12.65 29.31
N PRO A 532 -6.59 12.45 29.23
CA PRO A 532 -7.42 12.97 28.12
C PRO A 532 -7.39 14.50 28.05
N SER A 533 -7.56 15.06 26.86
CA SER A 533 -7.52 16.50 26.60
C SER A 533 -8.41 16.90 25.42
N GLU A 534 -9.73 16.83 25.62
CA GLU A 534 -10.80 16.99 24.62
C GLU A 534 -10.74 18.26 23.76
N ASN A 535 -10.17 19.36 24.27
CA ASN A 535 -10.05 20.61 23.53
C ASN A 535 -9.01 20.59 22.39
N VAL A 536 -8.15 19.56 22.36
CA VAL A 536 -7.05 19.43 21.39
C VAL A 536 -7.54 18.74 20.13
N ARG A 537 -7.17 19.33 18.98
CA ARG A 537 -7.52 18.84 17.65
C ARG A 537 -6.46 19.23 16.63
N VAL A 538 -6.56 18.67 15.43
CA VAL A 538 -5.71 19.03 14.30
C VAL A 538 -6.59 19.49 13.17
N THR A 539 -6.29 20.66 12.62
CA THR A 539 -7.09 21.30 11.58
C THR A 539 -6.23 21.50 10.35
N ALA A 540 -6.76 21.15 9.17
CA ALA A 540 -6.15 21.46 7.89
C ALA A 540 -6.02 22.98 7.77
N VAL A 541 -4.81 23.47 7.49
CA VAL A 541 -4.59 24.90 7.25
C VAL A 541 -3.96 25.12 5.89
N GLY A 542 -4.58 26.00 5.11
CA GLY A 542 -4.04 26.40 3.83
C GLY A 542 -2.87 27.36 3.98
N ASN A 543 -2.35 27.78 2.84
CA ASN A 543 -1.30 28.77 2.70
C ASN A 543 -1.60 30.04 3.52
N GLU A 544 -0.59 30.74 4.05
CA GLU A 544 -0.86 31.90 4.94
C GLU A 544 -1.63 33.02 4.22
N ARG A 545 -1.48 33.15 2.90
CA ARG A 545 -2.28 34.04 2.05
C ARG A 545 -2.88 33.25 0.88
N VAL A 546 -4.14 33.54 0.56
CA VAL A 546 -4.85 33.06 -0.62
C VAL A 546 -5.44 34.26 -1.38
N CYS A 547 -5.65 34.12 -2.68
CA CYS A 547 -6.27 35.16 -3.51
C CYS A 547 -7.51 34.60 -4.20
N ILE A 548 -8.64 35.30 -4.09
CA ILE A 548 -9.85 35.01 -4.87
C ILE A 548 -9.94 36.04 -5.99
N ALA A 549 -10.01 35.62 -7.25
CA ALA A 549 -10.04 36.52 -8.40
C ALA A 549 -10.85 35.96 -9.58
N GLY A 550 -11.40 36.86 -10.39
CA GLY A 550 -12.10 36.55 -11.63
C GLY A 550 -13.23 37.54 -11.96
N PRO A 551 -14.00 37.30 -13.03
CA PRO A 551 -15.05 38.21 -13.49
C PRO A 551 -16.29 38.19 -12.58
N THR A 552 -16.74 39.36 -12.13
CA THR A 552 -18.00 39.48 -11.38
C THR A 552 -19.18 39.69 -12.33
N PRO A 553 -20.29 38.94 -12.21
CA PRO A 553 -21.53 39.19 -12.95
C PRO A 553 -21.98 40.65 -12.86
N ALA A 554 -22.47 41.20 -13.99
CA ALA A 554 -22.81 42.62 -14.10
C ALA A 554 -23.84 43.10 -13.05
N GLN A 555 -24.73 42.21 -12.63
CA GLN A 555 -25.76 42.41 -11.61
C GLN A 555 -25.18 42.64 -10.20
N CYS A 556 -23.99 42.11 -9.93
CA CYS A 556 -23.40 42.02 -8.59
C CYS A 556 -22.07 42.80 -8.47
N GLN A 557 -21.80 43.74 -9.37
CA GLN A 557 -20.58 44.56 -9.37
C GLN A 557 -20.34 45.32 -8.06
N ALA A 558 -21.40 45.60 -7.28
CA ALA A 558 -21.32 46.15 -5.93
C ALA A 558 -20.59 45.26 -4.90
N TYR A 559 -20.26 44.01 -5.25
CA TYR A 559 -19.46 43.08 -4.45
C TYR A 559 -18.19 42.59 -5.16
N ALA A 560 -17.86 43.12 -6.35
CA ALA A 560 -16.61 42.83 -7.04
C ALA A 560 -15.40 43.26 -6.21
N ASP A 561 -15.55 44.38 -5.49
CA ASP A 561 -14.58 44.92 -4.53
C ASP A 561 -14.34 44.01 -3.32
N LYS A 562 -15.04 42.88 -3.16
CA LYS A 562 -14.87 41.90 -2.08
C LYS A 562 -13.97 40.71 -2.46
N LEU A 563 -13.49 40.65 -3.71
CA LEU A 563 -12.45 39.72 -4.13
C LEU A 563 -11.03 40.25 -3.82
N GLY A 564 -9.99 39.45 -4.01
CA GLY A 564 -8.58 39.82 -3.75
C GLY A 564 -7.89 38.94 -2.70
N SER A 565 -6.86 39.49 -2.04
CA SER A 565 -5.98 38.74 -1.12
C SER A 565 -6.53 38.64 0.30
N TYR A 566 -6.48 37.44 0.88
CA TYR A 566 -6.96 37.08 2.22
C TYR A 566 -5.83 36.41 3.02
N ARG A 567 -5.56 36.85 4.26
CA ARG A 567 -4.56 36.23 5.16
C ARG A 567 -5.22 35.34 6.22
N ARG A 568 -4.68 34.14 6.43
CA ARG A 568 -5.15 33.16 7.42
C ARG A 568 -5.05 33.70 8.84
N VAL A 569 -6.07 33.48 9.67
CA VAL A 569 -6.04 33.85 11.10
C VAL A 569 -5.53 32.67 11.91
N LYS A 570 -4.21 32.61 12.11
CA LYS A 570 -3.52 31.52 12.85
C LYS A 570 -4.05 31.39 14.29
N GLY A 571 -4.00 30.19 14.84
CA GLY A 571 -4.51 29.84 16.16
C GLY A 571 -6.04 29.74 16.28
N HIS A 572 -6.77 30.01 15.19
CA HIS A 572 -8.23 30.08 15.19
C HIS A 572 -8.86 29.36 13.99
N GLU A 573 -10.10 28.90 14.19
CA GLU A 573 -10.91 28.19 13.20
C GLU A 573 -12.39 28.49 13.43
N VAL A 574 -13.23 28.15 12.44
CA VAL A 574 -14.69 28.11 12.57
C VAL A 574 -15.20 26.87 11.84
N ASN A 575 -16.21 26.18 12.38
CA ASN A 575 -16.75 24.94 11.80
C ASN A 575 -15.69 23.87 11.45
N GLY A 576 -14.61 23.76 12.24
CA GLY A 576 -13.51 22.82 12.00
C GLY A 576 -12.60 23.17 10.80
N HIS A 577 -12.60 24.43 10.35
CA HIS A 577 -11.80 24.91 9.23
C HIS A 577 -11.11 26.24 9.57
N ALA A 578 -9.90 26.45 9.04
CA ALA A 578 -9.23 27.75 9.12
C ALA A 578 -10.03 28.83 8.36
N TYR A 579 -10.12 30.04 8.93
CA TYR A 579 -10.69 31.20 8.26
C TYR A 579 -9.64 32.28 8.01
N TYR A 580 -9.95 33.16 7.06
CA TYR A 580 -9.04 34.16 6.53
C TYR A 580 -9.71 35.53 6.59
N ARG A 581 -8.87 36.58 6.67
CA ARG A 581 -9.27 37.97 6.81
C ARG A 581 -8.56 38.84 5.78
N ARG A 582 -9.30 39.79 5.21
CA ARG A 582 -8.77 40.91 4.39
C ARG A 582 -8.59 42.18 5.23
N ALA A 583 -7.84 43.15 4.70
CA ALA A 583 -7.50 44.39 5.42
C ALA A 583 -8.72 45.18 5.93
N ASP A 584 -9.86 45.11 5.23
CA ASP A 584 -11.15 45.75 5.57
C ASP A 584 -12.05 44.88 6.48
N ASP A 585 -11.49 43.89 7.17
CA ASP A 585 -12.19 42.97 8.10
C ASP A 585 -13.30 42.12 7.41
N VAL A 586 -13.31 42.05 6.07
CA VAL A 586 -14.03 41.03 5.29
C VAL A 586 -13.37 39.67 5.51
N MET A 587 -14.19 38.62 5.66
CA MET A 587 -13.77 37.28 6.04
C MET A 587 -14.05 36.27 4.93
N LEU A 588 -13.24 35.20 4.90
CA LEU A 588 -13.41 34.00 4.10
C LEU A 588 -13.43 32.78 5.03
N TRP A 589 -14.49 31.97 5.00
CA TRP A 589 -14.69 30.82 5.91
C TRP A 589 -15.48 29.67 5.28
N HIS A 590 -15.51 28.50 5.93
CA HIS A 590 -16.35 27.36 5.55
C HIS A 590 -17.59 27.23 6.44
N ALA A 591 -18.76 26.97 5.83
CA ALA A 591 -19.99 26.65 6.53
C ALA A 591 -20.93 25.82 5.63
N ALA A 592 -21.38 24.66 6.15
CA ALA A 592 -22.37 23.78 5.52
C ALA A 592 -22.01 23.29 4.10
N GLY A 593 -20.79 22.78 3.90
CA GLY A 593 -20.33 22.30 2.59
C GLY A 593 -20.14 23.43 1.56
N SER A 594 -19.88 24.65 2.03
CA SER A 594 -19.61 25.80 1.17
C SER A 594 -18.58 26.72 1.79
N TRP A 595 -17.71 27.28 0.96
CA TRP A 595 -16.90 28.44 1.30
C TRP A 595 -17.72 29.72 1.10
N TRP A 596 -17.48 30.72 1.94
CA TRP A 596 -18.24 31.98 1.99
C TRP A 596 -17.28 33.16 2.11
N VAL A 597 -17.60 34.27 1.43
CA VAL A 597 -16.97 35.58 1.64
C VAL A 597 -18.03 36.56 2.14
N GLY A 598 -17.76 37.26 3.23
CA GLY A 598 -18.75 38.13 3.87
C GLY A 598 -18.21 38.96 5.03
N PRO A 599 -19.07 39.71 5.72
CA PRO A 599 -18.66 40.52 6.86
C PRO A 599 -18.35 39.63 8.07
N LYS A 600 -17.47 40.11 8.95
CA LYS A 600 -17.09 39.49 10.23
C LYS A 600 -18.26 39.07 11.13
N THR A 601 -19.39 39.78 11.05
CA THR A 601 -20.63 39.47 11.78
C THR A 601 -21.33 38.19 11.30
N SER A 602 -21.00 37.71 10.09
CA SER A 602 -21.53 36.48 9.48
C SER A 602 -20.59 35.28 9.60
N LEU A 603 -19.41 35.45 10.21
CA LEU A 603 -18.38 34.40 10.31
C LEU A 603 -18.94 33.08 10.88
N GLY A 604 -18.76 31.99 10.13
CA GLY A 604 -19.27 30.66 10.48
C GLY A 604 -20.73 30.38 10.09
N GLN A 605 -21.47 31.39 9.62
CA GLN A 605 -22.87 31.25 9.19
C GLN A 605 -22.97 30.96 7.68
N GLN A 606 -24.18 30.60 7.23
CA GLN A 606 -24.50 30.32 5.82
C GLN A 606 -25.01 31.59 5.11
N THR A 607 -24.28 32.70 5.22
CA THR A 607 -24.67 33.99 4.62
C THR A 607 -23.44 34.88 4.37
N GLY A 608 -23.42 35.58 3.24
CA GLY A 608 -22.30 36.39 2.78
C GLY A 608 -22.58 37.04 1.43
N PHE A 609 -21.58 37.74 0.87
CA PHE A 609 -21.63 38.34 -0.46
C PHE A 609 -21.37 37.30 -1.56
N TRP A 610 -20.39 36.42 -1.33
CA TRP A 610 -20.03 35.32 -2.23
C TRP A 610 -20.11 33.97 -1.51
N ARG A 611 -20.33 32.90 -2.27
CA ARG A 611 -20.20 31.52 -1.82
C ARG A 611 -19.62 30.62 -2.91
N CYS A 612 -19.11 29.45 -2.53
CA CYS A 612 -18.80 28.36 -3.44
C CYS A 612 -19.18 27.04 -2.78
N ALA A 613 -20.02 26.24 -3.45
CA ALA A 613 -20.44 24.92 -2.96
C ALA A 613 -19.30 23.92 -3.16
N ASP A 614 -18.43 23.80 -2.16
CA ASP A 614 -17.23 22.96 -2.17
C ASP A 614 -16.88 22.49 -0.75
N SER A 615 -16.46 21.24 -0.62
CA SER A 615 -16.05 20.57 0.62
C SER A 615 -14.52 20.55 0.82
N ALA A 616 -13.77 21.25 -0.05
CA ALA A 616 -12.34 21.49 0.08
C ALA A 616 -11.97 22.00 1.48
N ARG A 617 -11.02 21.30 2.14
CA ARG A 617 -10.57 21.63 3.51
C ARG A 617 -9.79 22.95 3.62
N VAL A 618 -9.28 23.47 2.51
CA VAL A 618 -8.50 24.71 2.41
C VAL A 618 -8.91 25.50 1.16
N PRO A 619 -8.89 26.85 1.14
CA PRO A 619 -9.46 27.63 0.04
C PRO A 619 -8.81 27.41 -1.33
N GLU A 620 -7.49 27.24 -1.38
CA GLU A 620 -6.72 27.00 -2.62
C GLU A 620 -7.06 25.64 -3.28
N ALA A 621 -7.67 24.73 -2.51
CA ALA A 621 -8.16 23.45 -3.02
C ALA A 621 -9.58 23.53 -3.61
N ILE A 622 -10.28 24.67 -3.52
CA ILE A 622 -11.60 24.87 -4.13
C ILE A 622 -11.52 24.68 -5.66
N LYS A 623 -12.45 23.89 -6.22
CA LYS A 623 -12.67 23.69 -7.66
C LYS A 623 -14.15 23.84 -8.06
N GLY A 624 -15.05 24.06 -7.10
CA GLY A 624 -16.45 24.41 -7.36
C GLY A 624 -16.62 25.76 -8.06
N VAL A 625 -17.83 26.00 -8.57
CA VAL A 625 -18.20 27.28 -9.19
C VAL A 625 -18.59 28.27 -8.10
N TRP A 626 -17.96 29.45 -8.11
CA TRP A 626 -18.33 30.55 -7.24
C TRP A 626 -19.66 31.19 -7.67
N GLU A 627 -20.43 31.63 -6.68
CA GLU A 627 -21.67 32.37 -6.86
C GLU A 627 -21.61 33.65 -6.02
N VAL A 628 -22.22 34.72 -6.52
CA VAL A 628 -22.38 36.01 -5.83
C VAL A 628 -23.86 36.33 -5.65
N GLY A 629 -24.23 36.84 -4.48
CA GLY A 629 -25.60 37.23 -4.17
C GLY A 629 -25.83 38.71 -4.43
N ASP A 630 -26.95 39.10 -5.04
CA ASP A 630 -27.39 40.51 -5.08
C ASP A 630 -28.13 40.94 -3.79
N GLY A 631 -28.50 39.97 -2.94
CA GLY A 631 -29.34 40.12 -1.76
C GLY A 631 -30.71 39.45 -1.88
N SER A 632 -31.11 39.06 -3.10
CA SER A 632 -32.35 38.36 -3.43
C SER A 632 -32.11 36.96 -4.01
N MET A 633 -31.10 36.81 -4.87
CA MET A 633 -30.75 35.57 -5.57
C MET A 633 -29.24 35.45 -5.80
N TRP A 634 -28.81 34.23 -6.16
CA TRP A 634 -27.41 33.88 -6.41
C TRP A 634 -27.14 33.75 -7.92
N TYR A 635 -26.06 34.38 -8.38
CA TYR A 635 -25.59 34.35 -9.76
C TYR A 635 -24.24 33.63 -9.84
N LYS A 636 -24.09 32.70 -10.78
CA LYS A 636 -22.81 32.02 -11.06
C LYS A 636 -21.79 32.99 -11.64
N ALA A 637 -20.57 32.93 -11.12
CA ALA A 637 -19.43 33.71 -11.56
C ALA A 637 -18.37 32.78 -12.18
N GLU A 638 -18.63 32.34 -13.41
CA GLU A 638 -17.73 31.42 -14.12
C GLU A 638 -16.38 32.08 -14.39
N GLY A 639 -15.28 31.37 -14.06
CA GLY A 639 -13.93 31.91 -14.12
C GLY A 639 -13.44 32.61 -12.84
N VAL A 640 -14.29 32.80 -11.83
CA VAL A 640 -13.81 33.13 -10.48
C VAL A 640 -13.21 31.88 -9.83
N SER A 641 -12.01 32.01 -9.29
CA SER A 641 -11.32 30.93 -8.59
C SER A 641 -10.62 31.43 -7.33
N CYS A 642 -10.37 30.52 -6.39
CA CYS A 642 -9.48 30.76 -5.26
C CYS A 642 -8.16 30.03 -5.51
N ALA A 643 -7.06 30.76 -5.43
CA ALA A 643 -5.71 30.27 -5.62
C ALA A 643 -4.84 30.66 -4.42
N GLU A 644 -3.63 30.10 -4.37
CA GLU A 644 -2.58 30.62 -3.51
C GLU A 644 -2.25 32.07 -3.88
N HIS A 645 -1.87 32.89 -2.90
CA HIS A 645 -1.33 34.22 -3.17
C HIS A 645 0.14 34.08 -3.59
N VAL A 646 0.32 33.96 -4.90
CA VAL A 646 1.61 33.89 -5.59
C VAL A 646 2.37 35.20 -5.46
N ARG A 647 3.68 35.16 -5.20
CA ARG A 647 4.52 36.37 -5.22
C ARG A 647 4.70 36.89 -6.64
N THR A 648 4.74 38.22 -6.80
CA THR A 648 5.08 38.86 -8.08
C THR A 648 6.56 38.62 -8.47
N HIS A 649 7.44 38.48 -7.48
CA HIS A 649 8.88 38.31 -7.63
C HIS A 649 9.43 37.20 -6.72
N VAL A 650 10.28 36.33 -7.27
CA VAL A 650 11.02 35.29 -6.54
C VAL A 650 12.50 35.33 -6.90
N LEU A 651 13.36 35.14 -5.90
CA LEU A 651 14.82 35.19 -6.04
C LEU A 651 15.41 33.77 -5.94
N LEU A 652 15.94 33.26 -7.05
CA LEU A 652 16.74 32.03 -7.07
C LEU A 652 18.21 32.37 -6.77
N SER A 653 18.80 31.78 -5.73
CA SER A 653 20.12 32.17 -5.21
C SER A 653 20.89 30.99 -4.60
N GLY A 654 22.16 31.21 -4.23
CA GLY A 654 23.08 30.18 -3.73
C GLY A 654 24.22 29.88 -4.71
N ALA A 655 25.04 28.87 -4.41
CA ALA A 655 26.12 28.40 -5.29
C ALA A 655 25.70 27.15 -6.10
N THR A 656 26.24 27.01 -7.31
CA THR A 656 26.13 25.80 -8.14
C THR A 656 27.45 25.02 -8.14
N PRO A 657 27.43 23.67 -8.27
CA PRO A 657 28.66 22.85 -8.30
C PRO A 657 29.58 23.27 -9.46
N ALA A 658 30.75 23.84 -9.12
CA ALA A 658 31.71 24.41 -10.05
C ALA A 658 31.12 25.47 -10.99
N ASP A 659 30.30 26.38 -10.44
CA ASP A 659 29.68 27.53 -11.13
C ASP A 659 28.81 27.19 -12.36
N ARG A 660 28.43 25.91 -12.49
CA ARG A 660 27.65 25.40 -13.62
C ARG A 660 26.26 26.03 -13.64
N HIS A 661 26.01 26.84 -14.67
CA HIS A 661 24.75 27.57 -14.84
C HIS A 661 24.46 28.60 -13.72
N GLN A 662 25.51 29.07 -13.02
CA GLN A 662 25.42 30.17 -12.04
C GLN A 662 24.81 31.44 -12.67
N ASP A 663 24.97 31.64 -13.98
CA ASP A 663 24.37 32.73 -14.75
C ASP A 663 22.84 32.62 -14.92
N LYS A 664 22.22 31.50 -14.52
CA LYS A 664 20.76 31.26 -14.55
C LYS A 664 20.07 31.61 -13.23
N LEU A 665 20.82 32.05 -12.21
CA LEU A 665 20.28 32.49 -10.92
C LEU A 665 19.89 33.99 -10.97
N GLY A 666 19.17 34.48 -9.96
CA GLY A 666 18.69 35.86 -9.85
C GLY A 666 17.17 35.96 -9.68
N THR A 667 16.64 37.18 -9.79
CA THR A 667 15.20 37.46 -9.66
C THR A 667 14.42 37.02 -10.90
N TYR A 668 13.27 36.39 -10.67
CA TYR A 668 12.30 35.94 -11.64
C TYR A 668 10.94 36.60 -11.34
N VAL A 669 10.27 37.09 -12.38
CA VAL A 669 8.98 37.81 -12.30
C VAL A 669 7.85 36.91 -12.79
N LEU A 670 6.71 36.95 -12.10
CA LEU A 670 5.51 36.17 -12.43
C LEU A 670 5.03 36.44 -13.86
N CYS A 671 4.76 35.38 -14.63
CA CYS A 671 4.06 35.49 -15.91
C CYS A 671 2.56 35.53 -15.65
N GLU A 672 1.98 36.73 -15.54
CA GLU A 672 0.54 36.91 -15.28
C GLU A 672 -0.33 36.13 -16.28
N GLY A 673 -1.23 35.29 -15.76
CA GLY A 673 -2.12 34.45 -16.57
C GLY A 673 -1.46 33.24 -17.27
N GLU A 674 -0.13 33.08 -17.24
CA GLU A 674 0.55 31.94 -17.87
C GLU A 674 0.71 30.78 -16.86
N LEU A 675 -0.06 29.71 -17.07
CA LEU A 675 0.05 28.46 -16.30
C LEU A 675 0.79 27.36 -17.08
N VAL A 676 1.58 26.56 -16.39
CA VAL A 676 2.27 25.36 -16.90
C VAL A 676 2.00 24.20 -15.93
N ASN A 677 1.30 23.17 -16.40
CA ASN A 677 0.82 22.03 -15.59
C ASN A 677 0.08 22.47 -14.30
N ASP A 678 -0.97 23.28 -14.49
CA ASP A 678 -1.84 23.85 -13.45
C ASP A 678 -1.13 24.71 -12.37
N ARG A 679 0.10 25.16 -12.62
CA ARG A 679 0.86 26.07 -11.73
C ARG A 679 1.40 27.28 -12.46
N VAL A 680 1.62 28.35 -11.71
CA VAL A 680 2.27 29.56 -12.20
C VAL A 680 3.69 29.29 -12.70
N CYS A 681 4.11 30.12 -13.64
CA CYS A 681 5.48 30.16 -14.13
C CYS A 681 6.03 31.59 -14.05
N TYR A 682 7.35 31.70 -14.01
CA TYR A 682 8.05 32.97 -13.87
C TYR A 682 9.13 33.10 -14.94
N GLN A 683 9.45 34.32 -15.37
CA GLN A 683 10.49 34.64 -16.36
C GLN A 683 11.64 35.43 -15.72
N GLN A 684 12.89 35.19 -16.14
CA GLN A 684 14.03 35.86 -15.51
C GLN A 684 14.01 37.37 -15.79
N LEU A 685 14.19 38.19 -14.74
CA LEU A 685 14.30 39.63 -14.90
C LEU A 685 15.53 39.94 -15.77
N GLY A 686 15.33 40.70 -16.85
CA GLY A 686 16.36 40.98 -17.85
C GLY A 686 16.60 39.86 -18.89
N ASN A 687 16.00 38.67 -18.77
CA ASN A 687 16.09 37.64 -19.81
C ASN A 687 14.82 36.75 -19.92
N PRO A 688 13.77 37.21 -20.64
CA PRO A 688 12.48 36.51 -20.74
C PRO A 688 12.52 35.23 -21.60
N SER A 689 13.68 34.84 -22.16
CA SER A 689 13.86 33.53 -22.79
C SER A 689 14.05 32.40 -21.76
N ARG A 690 14.28 32.74 -20.49
CA ARG A 690 14.55 31.81 -19.38
C ARG A 690 13.40 31.84 -18.39
N MET A 691 12.95 30.68 -17.94
CA MET A 691 11.78 30.54 -17.09
C MET A 691 11.96 29.54 -15.95
N ILE A 692 11.16 29.72 -14.90
CA ILE A 692 10.85 28.72 -13.86
C ILE A 692 9.45 28.18 -14.15
N TRP A 693 9.28 26.86 -14.20
CA TRP A 693 7.98 26.20 -14.36
C TRP A 693 7.91 24.83 -13.68
N PHE A 694 6.69 24.31 -13.50
CA PHE A 694 6.45 22.97 -12.96
C PHE A 694 6.12 21.94 -14.05
N LEU A 695 6.60 20.72 -13.86
CA LEU A 695 6.18 19.51 -14.58
C LEU A 695 6.34 18.31 -13.64
N THR A 696 5.22 17.73 -13.21
CA THR A 696 5.16 16.69 -12.17
C THR A 696 6.23 15.58 -12.34
N PRO A 697 7.05 15.26 -11.30
CA PRO A 697 7.09 15.81 -9.94
C PRO A 697 8.16 16.90 -9.70
N TYR A 698 8.62 17.62 -10.74
CA TYR A 698 9.75 18.54 -10.67
C TYR A 698 9.38 20.01 -10.98
N TRP A 699 10.08 20.94 -10.34
CA TRP A 699 10.25 22.30 -10.87
C TRP A 699 11.54 22.39 -11.69
N TYR A 700 11.53 23.19 -12.75
CA TYR A 700 12.63 23.37 -13.71
C TYR A 700 13.01 24.84 -13.87
N VAL A 701 14.29 25.09 -14.14
CA VAL A 701 14.82 26.33 -14.71
C VAL A 701 15.38 26.01 -16.10
N GLY A 702 14.81 26.58 -17.16
CA GLY A 702 15.18 26.26 -18.55
C GLY A 702 14.74 27.34 -19.54
N LYS A 703 14.71 27.04 -20.85
CA LYS A 703 14.18 27.97 -21.85
C LYS A 703 12.64 28.00 -21.85
N ARG A 704 12.05 29.14 -22.18
CA ARG A 704 10.60 29.31 -22.42
C ARG A 704 10.04 28.31 -23.44
N ASP A 705 10.83 27.96 -24.46
CA ASP A 705 10.43 27.02 -25.53
C ASP A 705 10.58 25.53 -25.11
N GLU A 706 11.26 25.25 -23.99
CA GLU A 706 11.45 23.90 -23.43
C GLU A 706 10.38 23.56 -22.37
N LYS A 707 9.44 24.48 -22.11
CA LYS A 707 8.43 24.34 -21.06
C LYS A 707 7.57 23.08 -21.26
N ALA A 708 7.34 22.37 -20.16
CA ALA A 708 6.67 21.06 -20.11
C ALA A 708 7.33 19.90 -20.91
N LEU A 709 8.54 20.06 -21.48
CA LEU A 709 9.25 18.97 -22.18
C LEU A 709 10.16 18.11 -21.28
N GLY A 710 10.24 18.41 -19.97
CA GLY A 710 11.12 17.70 -19.02
C GLY A 710 12.61 18.02 -19.18
N GLN A 711 12.92 19.22 -19.69
CA GLN A 711 14.29 19.67 -19.98
C GLN A 711 14.58 20.98 -19.27
N GLY A 712 15.82 21.19 -18.85
CA GLY A 712 16.26 22.40 -18.15
C GLY A 712 17.74 22.35 -17.75
N TRP A 713 18.24 23.44 -17.17
CA TRP A 713 19.60 23.55 -16.63
C TRP A 713 19.67 23.28 -15.13
N VAL A 714 18.58 23.58 -14.42
CA VAL A 714 18.40 23.31 -12.98
C VAL A 714 17.03 22.65 -12.81
N GLN A 715 16.91 21.69 -11.90
CA GLN A 715 15.62 21.11 -11.49
C GLN A 715 15.59 20.90 -9.97
N VAL A 716 14.41 20.62 -9.43
CA VAL A 716 14.23 20.16 -8.04
C VAL A 716 12.99 19.29 -7.95
N ARG A 717 13.09 18.14 -7.26
CA ARG A 717 11.94 17.27 -7.03
C ARG A 717 11.08 17.85 -5.91
N SER A 718 10.09 18.64 -6.28
CA SER A 718 9.23 19.33 -5.32
C SER A 718 7.81 19.47 -5.85
N LEU A 719 6.85 19.12 -5.00
CA LEU A 719 5.42 19.32 -5.24
C LEU A 719 4.92 20.65 -4.65
N ALA A 720 5.80 21.55 -4.21
CA ALA A 720 5.46 22.89 -3.76
C ALA A 720 4.61 23.64 -4.82
N PRO A 721 3.41 24.13 -4.49
CA PRO A 721 2.47 24.75 -5.45
C PRO A 721 3.00 26.03 -6.11
N VAL A 722 3.88 26.75 -5.43
CA VAL A 722 4.66 27.89 -5.94
C VAL A 722 6.16 27.70 -5.63
N PRO A 723 7.09 28.31 -6.38
CA PRO A 723 8.53 28.09 -6.20
C PRO A 723 9.04 28.48 -4.82
N GLU A 724 8.54 29.57 -4.24
CA GLU A 724 8.95 30.10 -2.93
C GLU A 724 8.63 29.18 -1.73
N LEU A 725 7.92 28.06 -1.95
CA LEU A 725 7.70 26.98 -0.98
C LEU A 725 8.59 25.73 -1.22
N ILE A 726 9.57 25.79 -2.14
CA ILE A 726 10.49 24.68 -2.41
C ILE A 726 11.55 24.57 -1.29
N THR A 727 11.42 23.52 -0.49
CA THR A 727 12.40 23.11 0.55
C THR A 727 13.35 21.99 0.09
N GLY A 728 13.12 21.41 -1.10
CA GLY A 728 13.91 20.28 -1.62
C GLY A 728 15.31 20.67 -2.11
N VAL A 729 16.22 19.70 -2.13
CA VAL A 729 17.57 19.85 -2.70
C VAL A 729 17.46 20.01 -4.22
N TRP A 730 17.93 21.14 -4.74
CA TRP A 730 18.02 21.39 -6.18
C TRP A 730 19.15 20.57 -6.81
N SER A 731 19.06 20.35 -8.11
CA SER A 731 20.07 19.68 -8.91
C SER A 731 20.34 20.45 -10.20
N VAL A 732 21.59 20.43 -10.65
CA VAL A 732 22.10 21.16 -11.81
C VAL A 732 22.52 20.17 -12.90
N TRP A 733 22.20 20.45 -14.16
CA TRP A 733 22.48 19.56 -15.28
C TRP A 733 23.94 19.63 -15.71
N ASN A 734 24.70 18.56 -15.47
CA ASN A 734 26.05 18.44 -16.00
C ASN A 734 26.00 17.85 -17.42
N SER A 735 26.16 18.73 -18.42
CA SER A 735 26.21 18.37 -19.84
C SER A 735 27.38 17.47 -20.23
N VAL A 736 28.48 17.45 -19.44
CA VAL A 736 29.66 16.60 -19.69
C VAL A 736 29.39 15.17 -19.23
N GLU A 737 28.83 15.01 -18.03
CA GLU A 737 28.53 13.69 -17.43
C GLU A 737 27.14 13.16 -17.81
N ARG A 738 26.30 13.98 -18.48
CA ARG A 738 24.89 13.69 -18.84
C ARG A 738 24.03 13.23 -17.65
N LYS A 739 24.28 13.81 -16.47
CA LYS A 739 23.54 13.55 -15.24
C LYS A 739 23.20 14.84 -14.50
N TRP A 740 22.21 14.74 -13.62
CA TRP A 740 21.94 15.76 -12.61
C TRP A 740 22.94 15.63 -11.46
N VAL A 741 23.42 16.75 -10.93
CA VAL A 741 24.33 16.84 -9.79
C VAL A 741 23.69 17.71 -8.72
N GLU A 742 23.66 17.28 -7.47
CA GLU A 742 23.03 18.04 -6.39
C GLU A 742 23.72 19.39 -6.13
N ALA A 743 22.91 20.41 -5.86
CA ALA A 743 23.31 21.76 -5.54
C ALA A 743 22.70 22.17 -4.19
N PRO A 744 23.21 21.62 -3.06
CA PRO A 744 22.58 21.73 -1.75
C PRO A 744 22.57 23.15 -1.16
N GLU A 745 23.25 24.11 -1.79
CA GLU A 745 23.23 25.53 -1.42
C GLU A 745 22.19 26.35 -2.20
N LEU A 746 21.65 25.85 -3.32
CA LEU A 746 20.62 26.58 -4.07
C LEU A 746 19.32 26.69 -3.27
N ARG A 747 18.79 27.90 -3.15
CA ARG A 747 17.51 28.22 -2.52
C ARG A 747 16.73 29.17 -3.41
N ILE A 748 15.41 29.16 -3.25
CA ILE A 748 14.53 30.17 -3.81
C ILE A 748 13.73 30.81 -2.67
N SER A 749 13.57 32.12 -2.72
CA SER A 749 12.79 32.88 -1.75
C SER A 749 11.82 33.81 -2.46
N ALA A 750 10.86 34.38 -1.72
CA ALA A 750 10.25 35.63 -2.15
C ALA A 750 11.34 36.71 -2.28
N ASP A 751 11.18 37.61 -3.25
CA ASP A 751 12.01 38.82 -3.33
C ASP A 751 11.35 39.94 -2.52
N ASP A 752 11.44 39.85 -1.19
CA ASP A 752 10.88 40.84 -0.24
C ASP A 752 11.59 42.22 -0.31
N SER A 753 12.45 42.47 -1.29
CA SER A 753 12.99 43.81 -1.59
C SER A 753 11.98 44.71 -2.32
N VAL A 754 10.88 44.12 -2.82
CA VAL A 754 9.73 44.81 -3.41
C VAL A 754 8.48 44.47 -2.58
N GLU A 755 8.15 45.28 -1.59
CA GLU A 755 6.79 45.25 -1.02
C GLU A 755 5.78 45.73 -2.07
N ASP A 756 4.59 45.12 -2.11
CA ASP A 756 3.53 45.49 -3.05
C ASP A 756 2.92 46.86 -2.71
N GLU A 757 3.58 47.97 -3.11
CA GLU A 757 2.93 49.29 -3.27
C GLU A 757 1.98 49.29 -4.49
N LEU A 758 1.02 48.36 -4.50
CA LEU A 758 -0.14 48.41 -5.40
C LEU A 758 -1.31 49.07 -4.67
N VAL A 759 -1.28 50.41 -4.73
CA VAL A 759 -2.28 51.35 -4.23
C VAL A 759 -3.66 51.09 -4.83
N ASP A 760 -4.73 51.41 -4.08
CA ASP A 760 -6.10 51.43 -4.57
C ASP A 760 -6.26 52.16 -5.91
N LEU A 761 -6.67 51.42 -6.96
CA LEU A 761 -7.12 51.98 -8.23
C LEU A 761 -8.59 51.59 -8.50
N PRO A 762 -9.56 52.45 -8.15
CA PRO A 762 -10.97 52.19 -8.36
C PRO A 762 -11.42 52.53 -9.79
N GLY A 763 -12.09 51.58 -10.44
CA GLY A 763 -12.83 51.80 -11.69
C GLY A 763 -12.01 51.57 -12.96
N GLY A 764 -12.61 50.87 -13.93
CA GLY A 764 -11.96 50.54 -15.19
C GLY A 764 -11.99 51.70 -16.20
N ALA A 765 -10.89 51.89 -16.90
CA ALA A 765 -10.82 52.70 -18.13
C ALA A 765 -9.94 51.98 -19.16
N THR A 766 -10.50 51.70 -20.33
CA THR A 766 -9.73 51.38 -21.54
C THR A 766 -9.08 52.66 -22.06
N LEU A 767 -7.81 52.62 -22.49
CA LEU A 767 -7.31 53.45 -23.61
C LEU A 767 -5.90 53.05 -24.11
N ALA A 768 -5.63 53.49 -25.34
CA ALA A 768 -4.56 53.11 -26.25
C ALA A 768 -3.11 53.51 -25.84
N SER A 769 -2.14 52.88 -26.49
CA SER A 769 -0.71 53.21 -26.46
C SER A 769 -0.37 54.53 -27.18
N PRO A 770 0.45 55.41 -26.58
CA PRO A 770 1.19 56.50 -27.22
C PRO A 770 2.72 56.22 -27.25
N PRO A 771 3.58 57.08 -27.87
CA PRO A 771 4.66 56.57 -28.72
C PRO A 771 6.11 56.90 -28.31
N ILE A 772 7.05 56.39 -29.12
CA ILE A 772 8.51 56.56 -29.02
C ILE A 772 8.93 58.03 -29.17
N SER A 773 9.73 58.57 -28.25
CA SER A 773 11.08 59.16 -28.51
C SER A 773 11.63 60.04 -27.39
N SER A 774 12.94 59.94 -27.12
CA SER A 774 13.92 61.05 -27.15
C SER A 774 15.29 60.62 -26.56
N ILE A 775 16.39 61.19 -27.07
CA ILE A 775 17.77 60.95 -26.60
C ILE A 775 18.55 62.27 -26.61
N PRO A 776 19.23 62.62 -25.50
CA PRO A 776 20.60 63.18 -25.53
C PRO A 776 21.55 62.29 -24.68
N LYS A 777 22.78 61.91 -25.08
CA LYS A 777 23.99 62.70 -25.41
C LYS A 777 24.47 63.63 -24.27
N ALA A 778 25.75 63.63 -23.85
CA ALA A 778 26.93 62.86 -24.30
C ALA A 778 28.16 62.96 -23.35
N LEU A 779 29.05 61.94 -23.41
CA LEU A 779 30.54 62.02 -23.46
C LEU A 779 31.34 62.68 -22.28
N PRO A 780 32.70 62.57 -22.16
CA PRO A 780 33.70 62.17 -23.19
C PRO A 780 34.91 61.26 -22.80
N MET A 781 35.66 60.86 -23.85
CA MET A 781 37.12 60.53 -23.94
C MET A 781 37.67 59.29 -23.19
N GLU A 782 38.20 58.26 -23.88
CA GLU A 782 39.51 58.12 -24.60
C GLU A 782 40.68 57.81 -23.63
N SER A 783 41.46 56.75 -23.79
CA SER A 783 42.33 56.37 -24.94
C SER A 783 43.00 55.00 -24.65
N LYS A 784 43.65 54.23 -25.56
CA LYS A 784 44.02 54.35 -27.00
C LYS A 784 44.43 52.97 -27.58
N ASP A 785 44.45 52.86 -28.92
CA ASP A 785 45.30 52.00 -29.81
C ASP A 785 45.45 50.48 -29.52
N ASP A 786 45.44 49.51 -30.45
CA ASP A 786 45.08 49.35 -31.89
C ASP A 786 45.01 47.78 -32.15
N VAL A 787 44.96 47.09 -33.30
CA VAL A 787 45.11 47.34 -34.75
C VAL A 787 44.42 46.25 -35.61
N ILE A 788 44.26 46.53 -36.91
CA ILE A 788 43.97 45.72 -38.13
C ILE A 788 44.01 44.16 -38.01
N GLY A 789 43.12 43.38 -38.65
CA GLY A 789 41.95 43.71 -39.50
C GLY A 789 41.65 42.71 -40.66
N ALA A 790 40.53 42.93 -41.37
CA ALA A 790 40.01 42.23 -42.58
C ALA A 790 39.60 40.74 -42.45
N GLY A 791 38.56 40.21 -43.13
CA GLY A 791 37.51 40.78 -44.01
C GLY A 791 36.25 39.87 -44.00
N SER A 792 35.03 40.36 -44.25
CA SER A 792 34.37 40.48 -45.57
C SER A 792 34.15 39.15 -46.32
N ALA A 793 32.98 38.85 -46.93
CA ALA A 793 31.64 39.46 -46.88
C ALA A 793 30.59 38.50 -47.51
N ASP A 794 29.29 38.81 -47.35
CA ASP A 794 28.13 38.38 -48.17
C ASP A 794 27.80 36.86 -48.29
N GLY A 795 26.54 36.44 -48.55
CA GLY A 795 25.29 37.19 -48.58
C GLY A 795 24.07 36.38 -49.05
N VAL A 796 22.89 36.71 -48.50
CA VAL A 796 21.50 36.59 -49.05
C VAL A 796 21.07 35.29 -49.79
N GLY A 797 20.05 34.63 -49.23
CA GLY A 797 19.10 33.76 -49.96
C GLY A 797 19.20 32.25 -49.69
N GLY A 798 18.13 31.46 -49.82
CA GLY A 798 16.75 31.85 -50.09
C GLY A 798 15.83 30.71 -50.55
N THR A 799 14.98 30.21 -49.66
CA THR A 799 13.75 29.42 -49.92
C THR A 799 13.83 27.97 -50.45
N SER A 800 12.87 27.19 -49.93
CA SER A 800 12.15 26.07 -50.57
C SER A 800 12.62 24.63 -50.33
N CYS A 801 11.66 23.71 -50.55
CA CYS A 801 11.59 22.36 -50.01
C CYS A 801 12.12 21.30 -50.97
N GLY A 802 12.71 20.24 -50.40
CA GLY A 802 13.14 19.06 -51.14
C GLY A 802 13.31 17.84 -50.24
N SER A 803 12.28 17.01 -50.12
CA SER A 803 12.34 15.75 -49.38
C SER A 803 12.75 14.59 -50.28
N SER A 804 13.80 13.83 -49.94
CA SER A 804 13.81 12.35 -49.95
C SER A 804 15.20 11.72 -49.81
N SER A 805 15.18 10.42 -49.49
CA SER A 805 16.26 9.42 -49.60
C SER A 805 17.41 9.48 -48.57
N ALA A 806 17.79 8.30 -48.11
CA ALA A 806 18.89 8.08 -47.18
C ALA A 806 20.20 7.84 -47.92
N SER A 807 21.33 8.02 -47.22
CA SER A 807 22.61 7.44 -47.60
C SER A 807 23.40 7.10 -46.34
N SER A 808 23.70 5.82 -46.17
CA SER A 808 24.47 5.32 -45.03
C SER A 808 25.96 5.65 -45.22
N ALA A 809 26.54 6.35 -44.25
CA ALA A 809 27.99 6.49 -44.11
C ALA A 809 28.42 5.90 -42.77
N ALA A 810 29.19 4.81 -42.81
CA ALA A 810 29.83 4.21 -41.64
C ALA A 810 31.29 4.71 -41.53
N LEU A 811 31.99 4.24 -40.49
CA LEU A 811 33.38 4.57 -40.11
C LEU A 811 33.52 5.91 -39.36
N ALA A 812 34.24 6.00 -38.25
CA ALA A 812 34.85 4.94 -37.43
C ALA A 812 34.89 5.33 -35.94
N LEU A 813 34.75 4.33 -35.06
CA LEU A 813 34.96 4.50 -33.62
C LEU A 813 36.46 4.41 -33.30
N SER A 814 37.07 5.53 -32.90
CA SER A 814 38.40 5.54 -32.29
C SER A 814 38.27 5.35 -30.78
N THR A 815 38.29 4.09 -30.33
CA THR A 815 38.14 3.71 -28.93
C THR A 815 39.37 4.14 -28.10
N THR A 816 39.34 5.35 -27.53
CA THR A 816 40.36 5.80 -26.58
C THR A 816 39.87 5.53 -25.16
N SER A 817 40.28 4.41 -24.58
CA SER A 817 39.90 4.03 -23.22
C SER A 817 40.69 4.83 -22.17
N GLN A 818 39.97 5.45 -21.24
CA GLN A 818 40.50 5.89 -19.95
C GLN A 818 39.62 5.32 -18.82
N PRO A 819 40.16 5.14 -17.60
CA PRO A 819 39.71 4.06 -16.72
C PRO A 819 38.41 4.38 -15.98
N VAL A 820 37.60 3.33 -15.81
CA VAL A 820 36.47 3.31 -14.86
C VAL A 820 37.02 3.36 -13.44
N GLN A 821 36.48 4.23 -12.57
CA GLN A 821 36.87 4.23 -11.16
C GLN A 821 36.42 2.93 -10.48
N ALA A 822 37.34 2.29 -9.75
CA ALA A 822 37.10 1.02 -9.09
C ALA A 822 36.38 1.20 -7.74
N GLY A 823 35.05 1.07 -7.75
CA GLY A 823 34.21 1.04 -6.56
C GLY A 823 34.60 -0.04 -5.56
N GLN A 824 34.22 0.16 -4.29
CA GLN A 824 34.68 -0.62 -3.16
C GLN A 824 33.81 -1.86 -2.89
N ILE A 825 34.40 -2.90 -2.33
CA ILE A 825 33.74 -4.15 -1.94
C ILE A 825 34.04 -4.44 -0.46
N PHE A 826 33.00 -4.63 0.35
CA PHE A 826 33.14 -4.93 1.78
C PHE A 826 33.19 -6.43 2.04
N LEU A 827 34.17 -6.92 2.81
CA LEU A 827 34.34 -8.35 3.12
C LEU A 827 33.82 -8.69 4.53
N LEU A 828 32.52 -8.98 4.63
CA LEU A 828 31.84 -9.34 5.89
C LEU A 828 32.18 -10.79 6.27
N HIS A 829 33.09 -10.96 7.23
CA HIS A 829 33.63 -12.24 7.64
C HIS A 829 33.99 -12.28 9.13
N GLU A 830 34.46 -13.42 9.63
CA GLU A 830 34.92 -13.56 11.00
C GLU A 830 36.28 -14.26 11.14
N VAL A 831 36.96 -13.99 12.26
CA VAL A 831 38.24 -14.58 12.62
C VAL A 831 38.00 -15.82 13.50
N THR A 832 37.91 -16.98 12.86
CA THR A 832 37.74 -18.30 13.51
C THR A 832 38.49 -19.39 12.72
N GLN A 833 38.62 -20.57 13.30
CA GLN A 833 38.85 -21.82 12.55
C GLN A 833 37.51 -22.45 12.15
N ASP A 834 37.51 -23.24 11.08
CA ASP A 834 36.41 -24.12 10.69
C ASP A 834 36.50 -25.51 11.34
N ALA A 835 35.55 -26.41 11.04
CA ALA A 835 35.51 -27.77 11.57
C ALA A 835 36.67 -28.68 11.10
N HIS A 836 37.49 -28.23 10.14
CA HIS A 836 38.70 -28.90 9.68
C HIS A 836 39.97 -28.24 10.24
N GLY A 837 39.83 -27.29 11.18
CA GLY A 837 40.95 -26.56 11.79
C GLY A 837 41.53 -25.45 10.92
N ARG A 838 40.95 -25.18 9.75
CA ARG A 838 41.47 -24.19 8.77
C ARG A 838 41.09 -22.78 9.23
N ILE A 839 42.04 -21.85 9.25
CA ILE A 839 41.79 -20.47 9.69
C ILE A 839 41.02 -19.73 8.59
N LEU A 840 39.76 -19.35 8.88
CA LEU A 840 38.88 -18.72 7.89
C LEU A 840 39.38 -17.34 7.45
N HIS A 841 39.97 -16.56 8.36
CA HIS A 841 40.55 -15.24 8.01
C HIS A 841 41.70 -15.35 7.00
N GLU A 842 42.51 -16.40 7.04
CA GLU A 842 43.56 -16.66 6.03
C GLU A 842 42.96 -17.05 4.66
N ARG A 843 41.84 -17.80 4.66
CA ARG A 843 41.11 -18.12 3.42
C ARG A 843 40.50 -16.85 2.81
N VAL A 844 39.87 -16.01 3.63
CA VAL A 844 39.32 -14.71 3.19
C VAL A 844 40.45 -13.78 2.70
N SER A 845 41.63 -13.76 3.33
CA SER A 845 42.79 -13.01 2.82
C SER A 845 43.19 -13.46 1.41
N ARG A 846 43.29 -14.76 1.14
CA ARG A 846 43.64 -15.26 -0.21
C ARG A 846 42.60 -14.87 -1.27
N ILE A 847 41.31 -14.89 -0.90
CA ILE A 847 40.19 -14.47 -1.77
C ILE A 847 40.26 -12.94 -2.00
N ASN A 848 40.54 -12.17 -0.94
CA ASN A 848 40.77 -10.73 -1.00
C ASN A 848 41.93 -10.35 -1.92
N ASP A 849 43.06 -11.05 -1.81
CA ASP A 849 44.27 -10.78 -2.59
C ASP A 849 44.04 -11.08 -4.09
N PHE A 850 43.28 -12.13 -4.40
CA PHE A 850 42.82 -12.44 -5.76
C PHE A 850 41.88 -11.36 -6.33
N ILE A 851 40.92 -10.88 -5.53
CA ILE A 851 39.98 -9.81 -5.95
C ILE A 851 40.72 -8.46 -6.11
N ARG A 852 41.69 -8.14 -5.25
CA ARG A 852 42.58 -6.98 -5.41
C ARG A 852 43.46 -7.10 -6.67
N ALA A 853 43.98 -8.29 -6.97
CA ALA A 853 44.75 -8.55 -8.20
C ALA A 853 43.92 -8.40 -9.48
N ALA A 854 42.60 -8.64 -9.41
CA ALA A 854 41.64 -8.37 -10.48
C ALA A 854 41.25 -6.89 -10.63
N GLY A 855 41.87 -5.97 -9.87
CA GLY A 855 41.64 -4.53 -9.98
C GLY A 855 40.39 -4.01 -9.24
N CYS A 856 39.83 -4.79 -8.32
CA CYS A 856 38.75 -4.33 -7.44
C CYS A 856 39.30 -3.76 -6.13
N THR A 857 38.72 -2.66 -5.67
CA THR A 857 39.03 -2.06 -4.36
C THR A 857 38.28 -2.84 -3.28
N THR A 858 38.95 -3.26 -2.20
CA THR A 858 38.32 -4.08 -1.14
C THR A 858 38.63 -3.57 0.27
N TRP A 859 37.61 -3.58 1.14
CA TRP A 859 37.74 -3.29 2.56
C TRP A 859 37.86 -4.59 3.36
N PHE A 860 39.00 -4.79 4.01
CA PHE A 860 39.34 -6.02 4.74
C PHE A 860 40.02 -5.67 6.07
N SER A 861 39.50 -6.23 7.18
CA SER A 861 39.76 -5.78 8.56
C SER A 861 41.15 -6.12 9.14
N ALA A 862 42.11 -6.53 8.30
CA ALA A 862 43.50 -6.75 8.71
C ALA A 862 44.31 -5.44 8.81
N GLU A 863 43.86 -4.36 8.18
CA GLU A 863 44.53 -3.07 8.15
C GLU A 863 44.23 -2.27 9.45
N ARG A 864 45.26 -1.95 10.24
CA ARG A 864 45.11 -1.35 11.59
C ARG A 864 44.57 0.07 11.52
N VAL A 865 43.48 0.35 12.24
CA VAL A 865 42.86 1.69 12.30
C VAL A 865 42.73 2.21 13.74
N GLN A 866 42.94 3.52 13.93
CA GLN A 866 42.61 4.24 15.17
C GLN A 866 41.29 4.99 14.99
N GLY A 867 40.24 4.59 15.71
CA GLY A 867 38.92 5.23 15.65
C GLY A 867 37.84 4.42 16.36
N ASN A 868 36.58 4.87 16.25
CA ASN A 868 35.44 4.04 16.63
C ASN A 868 35.16 3.04 15.50
N VAL A 869 35.44 1.76 15.76
CA VAL A 869 35.31 0.68 14.78
C VAL A 869 33.89 0.61 14.18
N LEU A 870 32.84 0.89 14.96
CA LEU A 870 31.46 0.82 14.46
C LEU A 870 31.16 1.90 13.42
N ASP A 871 31.58 3.15 13.66
CA ASP A 871 31.33 4.25 12.72
C ASP A 871 32.10 4.03 11.41
N MET A 872 33.31 3.49 11.51
CA MET A 872 34.14 3.16 10.35
C MET A 872 33.59 1.97 9.56
N THR A 873 33.04 0.95 10.21
CA THR A 873 32.40 -0.17 9.52
C THR A 873 31.08 0.25 8.85
N CYS A 874 30.29 1.13 9.48
CA CYS A 874 29.12 1.73 8.82
C CYS A 874 29.53 2.47 7.54
N ALA A 875 30.50 3.39 7.63
CA ALA A 875 31.00 4.13 6.46
C ALA A 875 31.57 3.22 5.37
N ALA A 876 32.34 2.19 5.74
CA ALA A 876 32.91 1.23 4.79
C ALA A 876 31.85 0.37 4.08
N ILE A 877 30.74 0.05 4.77
CA ILE A 877 29.57 -0.57 4.12
C ILE A 877 28.91 0.47 3.20
N ASP A 878 28.61 1.68 3.68
CA ASP A 878 27.94 2.73 2.92
C ASP A 878 28.71 3.12 1.63
N GLU A 879 30.04 3.13 1.65
CA GLU A 879 30.91 3.40 0.49
C GLU A 879 31.07 2.21 -0.48
N SER A 880 30.64 1.00 -0.12
CA SER A 880 30.83 -0.21 -0.94
C SER A 880 29.67 -0.50 -1.90
N ASP A 881 29.98 -0.88 -3.15
CA ASP A 881 29.02 -1.29 -4.18
C ASP A 881 28.38 -2.66 -3.85
N ILE A 882 29.15 -3.55 -3.21
CA ILE A 882 28.84 -4.96 -2.96
C ILE A 882 29.38 -5.34 -1.58
N VAL A 883 28.64 -6.19 -0.87
CA VAL A 883 29.05 -6.83 0.39
C VAL A 883 29.22 -8.33 0.15
N LEU A 884 30.43 -8.84 0.29
CA LEU A 884 30.72 -10.27 0.25
C LEU A 884 30.50 -10.86 1.64
N VAL A 885 29.51 -11.75 1.77
CA VAL A 885 29.09 -12.38 3.03
C VAL A 885 29.72 -13.76 3.13
N PHE A 886 30.73 -13.90 3.98
CA PHE A 886 31.45 -15.15 4.16
C PHE A 886 30.72 -16.07 5.16
N VAL A 887 30.09 -17.12 4.62
CA VAL A 887 29.21 -18.03 5.34
C VAL A 887 30.00 -19.19 5.95
N SER A 888 29.89 -19.31 7.28
CA SER A 888 30.39 -20.41 8.11
C SER A 888 29.29 -20.89 9.05
N GLN A 889 29.41 -22.06 9.66
CA GLN A 889 28.44 -22.49 10.67
C GLN A 889 28.38 -21.51 11.87
N ARG A 890 29.48 -20.81 12.14
CA ARG A 890 29.60 -19.85 13.24
C ARG A 890 29.10 -18.44 12.85
N SER A 891 29.24 -17.98 11.61
CA SER A 891 28.66 -16.71 11.17
C SER A 891 27.13 -16.79 11.08
N LEU A 892 26.58 -17.93 10.64
CA LEU A 892 25.15 -18.27 10.76
C LEU A 892 24.65 -18.12 12.20
N ASP A 893 25.34 -18.76 13.15
CA ASP A 893 24.99 -18.76 14.58
C ASP A 893 25.05 -17.36 15.22
N ARG A 894 26.02 -16.53 14.80
CA ARG A 894 26.20 -15.15 15.28
C ARG A 894 25.12 -14.22 14.75
N VAL A 895 24.83 -14.23 13.45
CA VAL A 895 23.76 -13.41 12.86
C VAL A 895 22.36 -13.87 13.31
N ALA A 896 22.18 -15.18 13.57
CA ALA A 896 21.00 -15.69 14.27
C ALA A 896 20.84 -15.15 15.70
N GLY A 897 21.88 -14.54 16.28
CA GLY A 897 21.84 -13.89 17.58
C GLY A 897 22.05 -14.85 18.76
N LYS A 898 22.68 -16.03 18.55
CA LYS A 898 23.03 -16.93 19.67
C LYS A 898 24.00 -16.29 20.68
N ASN A 899 24.79 -15.30 20.22
CA ASN A 899 25.63 -14.43 21.06
C ASN A 899 24.89 -13.21 21.66
N GLY A 900 23.56 -13.13 21.50
CA GLY A 900 22.74 -11.98 21.91
C GLY A 900 22.66 -10.86 20.85
N ALA A 901 21.82 -9.86 21.12
CA ALA A 901 21.47 -8.79 20.18
C ALA A 901 22.57 -7.73 19.94
N TYR A 902 23.77 -7.90 20.51
CA TYR A 902 24.85 -6.91 20.44
C TYR A 902 26.10 -7.35 19.69
N ASP A 903 26.16 -8.60 19.18
CA ASP A 903 27.27 -9.12 18.36
C ASP A 903 27.54 -8.19 17.15
N SER A 904 28.81 -7.88 16.87
CA SER A 904 29.17 -6.94 15.81
C SER A 904 28.81 -7.48 14.43
N LEU A 905 29.12 -8.76 14.15
CA LEU A 905 28.86 -9.38 12.84
C LEU A 905 27.36 -9.43 12.53
N LYS A 906 26.53 -9.55 13.57
CA LYS A 906 25.08 -9.43 13.45
C LYS A 906 24.66 -8.02 13.03
N LYS A 907 25.15 -6.99 13.73
CA LYS A 907 24.87 -5.58 13.39
C LYS A 907 25.39 -5.21 12.01
N GLU A 908 26.58 -5.67 11.65
CA GLU A 908 27.21 -5.46 10.33
C GLU A 908 26.33 -6.06 9.22
N PHE A 909 25.81 -7.27 9.43
CA PHE A 909 24.88 -7.92 8.49
C PHE A 909 23.54 -7.19 8.41
N GLU A 910 22.90 -6.88 9.55
CA GLU A 910 21.62 -6.15 9.59
C GLU A 910 21.74 -4.71 9.04
N TYR A 911 22.93 -4.10 9.12
CA TYR A 911 23.24 -2.81 8.52
C TYR A 911 23.41 -2.92 7.01
N ALA A 912 24.19 -3.90 6.53
CA ALA A 912 24.41 -4.18 5.11
C ALA A 912 23.10 -4.57 4.38
N GLU A 913 22.28 -5.44 4.99
CA GLU A 913 20.94 -5.80 4.49
C GLU A 913 20.08 -4.53 4.27
N ARG A 914 20.07 -3.64 5.26
CA ARG A 914 19.25 -2.42 5.23
C ARG A 914 19.77 -1.33 4.28
N THR A 915 21.07 -1.22 4.09
CA THR A 915 21.70 -0.14 3.28
C THR A 915 21.96 -0.54 1.83
N LYS A 916 22.12 -1.83 1.55
CA LYS A 916 22.46 -2.34 0.21
C LYS A 916 21.41 -3.27 -0.39
N GLY A 917 20.54 -3.85 0.44
CA GLY A 917 19.53 -4.83 0.01
C GLY A 917 20.13 -6.19 -0.33
N ALA A 918 19.29 -7.24 -0.30
CA ALA A 918 19.73 -8.62 -0.53
C ALA A 918 20.43 -8.83 -1.89
N ASP A 919 20.14 -8.00 -2.89
CA ASP A 919 20.73 -8.08 -4.24
C ASP A 919 22.17 -7.56 -4.34
N ARG A 920 22.71 -7.00 -3.25
CA ARG A 920 24.10 -6.54 -3.13
C ARG A 920 24.90 -7.32 -2.09
N LEU A 921 24.29 -8.32 -1.44
CA LEU A 921 24.94 -9.23 -0.49
C LEU A 921 25.19 -10.57 -1.21
N VAL A 922 26.45 -10.85 -1.54
CA VAL A 922 26.85 -12.09 -2.24
C VAL A 922 27.30 -13.13 -1.21
N PRO A 923 26.59 -14.27 -1.05
CA PRO A 923 26.99 -15.32 -0.14
C PRO A 923 28.16 -16.16 -0.70
N ILE A 924 29.22 -16.30 0.09
CA ILE A 924 30.39 -17.13 -0.20
C ILE A 924 30.54 -18.17 0.91
N VAL A 925 30.31 -19.45 0.62
CA VAL A 925 30.48 -20.53 1.60
C VAL A 925 31.95 -20.88 1.71
N ILE A 926 32.53 -20.75 2.92
CA ILE A 926 33.94 -21.08 3.19
C ILE A 926 34.13 -22.24 4.19
N ASP A 927 33.05 -22.67 4.84
CA ASP A 927 32.98 -23.81 5.76
C ASP A 927 32.18 -24.95 5.09
N PRO A 928 32.73 -26.19 4.98
CA PRO A 928 32.01 -27.31 4.37
C PRO A 928 30.68 -27.64 5.07
N ASN A 929 30.53 -27.33 6.36
CA ASN A 929 29.28 -27.53 7.09
C ASN A 929 28.16 -26.57 6.65
N ALA A 930 28.52 -25.42 6.10
CA ALA A 930 27.57 -24.40 5.64
C ALA A 930 27.13 -24.58 4.17
N ARG A 931 27.48 -25.69 3.51
CA ARG A 931 27.14 -25.95 2.09
C ARG A 931 25.66 -26.16 1.80
N MET A 932 24.81 -26.40 2.80
CA MET A 932 23.38 -26.63 2.61
C MET A 932 22.59 -25.37 2.97
N SER A 933 22.25 -24.53 1.97
CA SER A 933 21.62 -23.23 2.23
C SER A 933 20.24 -23.31 2.89
N ARG A 934 19.51 -24.40 2.67
CA ARG A 934 18.24 -24.72 3.38
C ARG A 934 18.39 -24.86 4.89
N ASP A 935 19.59 -25.17 5.36
CA ASP A 935 19.93 -25.42 6.77
C ASP A 935 20.49 -24.14 7.43
N TRP A 936 20.56 -23.02 6.69
CA TRP A 936 20.96 -21.70 7.21
C TRP A 936 19.85 -21.08 8.08
N GLY A 937 20.19 -20.77 9.34
CA GLY A 937 19.31 -20.05 10.26
C GLY A 937 19.59 -18.54 10.32
N GLY A 938 18.71 -17.81 11.01
CA GLY A 938 18.90 -16.38 11.30
C GLY A 938 18.80 -15.47 10.08
N GLY A 939 19.40 -14.28 10.18
CA GLY A 939 19.37 -13.26 9.11
C GLY A 939 19.96 -13.76 7.79
N ILE A 940 21.13 -14.42 7.83
CA ILE A 940 21.74 -15.01 6.62
C ILE A 940 20.79 -16.02 5.96
N GLY A 941 20.15 -16.91 6.72
CA GLY A 941 19.16 -17.83 6.17
C GLY A 941 17.94 -17.14 5.57
N MET A 942 17.39 -16.14 6.27
CA MET A 942 16.21 -15.37 5.85
C MET A 942 16.44 -14.55 4.58
N VAL A 943 17.64 -14.01 4.38
CA VAL A 943 17.98 -13.04 3.33
C VAL A 943 18.70 -13.70 2.15
N LEU A 944 19.54 -14.70 2.40
CA LEU A 944 20.44 -15.31 1.42
C LEU A 944 20.23 -16.81 1.21
N GLY A 945 19.47 -17.52 2.05
CA GLY A 945 19.31 -18.98 1.99
C GLY A 945 18.66 -19.52 0.70
N SER A 946 17.93 -18.67 -0.04
CA SER A 946 17.33 -18.96 -1.34
C SER A 946 18.14 -18.43 -2.54
N ARG A 947 19.25 -17.73 -2.31
CA ARG A 947 20.13 -17.20 -3.38
C ARG A 947 21.15 -18.26 -3.81
N PRO A 948 21.66 -18.21 -5.06
CA PRO A 948 22.91 -18.90 -5.40
C PRO A 948 24.06 -18.38 -4.51
N PHE A 949 25.05 -19.22 -4.26
CA PHE A 949 26.25 -18.89 -3.50
C PHE A 949 27.49 -19.47 -4.18
N THR A 950 28.64 -18.81 -4.00
CA THR A 950 29.93 -19.37 -4.45
C THR A 950 30.48 -20.32 -3.37
N ASP A 951 30.80 -21.56 -3.75
CA ASP A 951 31.46 -22.54 -2.86
C ASP A 951 32.98 -22.36 -2.90
N LEU A 952 33.51 -21.69 -1.88
CA LEU A 952 34.95 -21.61 -1.60
C LEU A 952 35.27 -22.35 -0.29
N ALA A 953 34.64 -23.51 -0.07
CA ALA A 953 34.95 -24.43 1.04
C ALA A 953 35.87 -25.60 0.62
N VAL A 954 36.02 -25.84 -0.69
CA VAL A 954 37.02 -26.76 -1.31
C VAL A 954 38.46 -26.44 -0.90
N ASP A 955 39.40 -27.36 -1.07
CA ASP A 955 40.80 -27.06 -0.80
C ASP A 955 41.42 -26.14 -1.88
N PRO A 956 42.28 -25.15 -1.53
CA PRO A 956 42.93 -24.27 -2.50
C PRO A 956 43.92 -24.96 -3.46
N THR A 957 44.12 -26.27 -3.34
CA THR A 957 44.88 -27.09 -4.32
C THR A 957 43.98 -27.81 -5.34
N GLU A 958 42.66 -27.74 -5.20
CA GLU A 958 41.70 -28.32 -6.15
C GLU A 958 41.39 -27.35 -7.30
N LEU A 959 41.31 -27.82 -8.55
CA LEU A 959 40.94 -27.01 -9.73
C LEU A 959 39.57 -26.30 -9.58
N ALA A 960 38.69 -26.83 -8.73
CA ALA A 960 37.41 -26.22 -8.39
C ALA A 960 37.56 -24.87 -7.64
N TRP A 961 38.64 -24.67 -6.88
CA TRP A 961 38.92 -23.42 -6.17
C TRP A 961 39.11 -22.25 -7.15
N ASP A 962 40.02 -22.40 -8.12
CA ASP A 962 40.29 -21.38 -9.13
C ASP A 962 39.06 -21.14 -10.03
N THR A 963 38.35 -22.22 -10.39
CA THR A 963 37.11 -22.15 -11.17
C THR A 963 36.05 -21.30 -10.45
N ASN A 964 35.84 -21.53 -9.15
CA ASN A 964 34.84 -20.82 -8.36
C ASN A 964 35.29 -19.38 -8.02
N LEU A 965 36.59 -19.14 -7.88
CA LEU A 965 37.16 -17.79 -7.76
C LEU A 965 36.92 -16.94 -9.01
N HIS A 966 37.09 -17.51 -10.21
CA HIS A 966 36.76 -16.81 -11.45
C HIS A 966 35.26 -16.55 -11.60
N ALA A 967 34.40 -17.53 -11.26
CA ALA A 967 32.95 -17.33 -11.26
C ALA A 967 32.48 -16.20 -10.32
N LEU A 968 33.13 -16.06 -9.15
CA LEU A 968 32.89 -14.96 -8.22
C LEU A 968 33.28 -13.58 -8.81
N LEU A 969 34.37 -13.50 -9.58
CA LEU A 969 34.74 -12.27 -10.28
C LEU A 969 33.75 -11.91 -11.39
N ASP A 970 33.21 -12.90 -12.11
CA ASP A 970 32.15 -12.67 -13.10
C ASP A 970 30.86 -12.17 -12.44
N GLU A 971 30.45 -12.77 -11.30
CA GLU A 971 29.29 -12.31 -10.52
C GLU A 971 29.48 -10.86 -10.01
N ILE A 972 30.64 -10.55 -9.42
CA ILE A 972 31.02 -9.18 -9.00
C ILE A 972 30.98 -8.21 -10.20
N SER A 973 31.46 -8.63 -11.37
CA SER A 973 31.50 -7.79 -12.58
C SER A 973 30.11 -7.51 -13.14
N VAL A 974 29.23 -8.50 -13.17
CA VAL A 974 27.83 -8.36 -13.58
C VAL A 974 27.08 -7.43 -12.62
N LEU A 975 27.25 -7.61 -11.31
CA LEU A 975 26.63 -6.74 -10.29
C LEU A 975 27.14 -5.29 -10.35
N ARG A 976 28.39 -5.08 -10.77
CA ARG A 976 28.97 -3.73 -11.03
C ARG A 976 28.65 -3.19 -12.44
N GLY A 977 27.74 -3.83 -13.19
CA GLY A 977 27.21 -3.33 -14.46
C GLY A 977 28.04 -3.64 -15.71
N GLY A 978 29.01 -4.56 -15.61
CA GLY A 978 29.80 -5.02 -16.75
C GLY A 978 29.03 -5.97 -17.67
N THR A 979 29.11 -5.76 -18.98
CA THR A 979 28.59 -6.71 -19.99
C THR A 979 29.57 -7.89 -20.14
N SER A 980 29.20 -9.07 -19.65
CA SER A 980 30.00 -10.28 -19.84
C SER A 980 29.92 -10.81 -21.28
N THR A 981 31.07 -11.05 -21.90
CA THR A 981 31.18 -11.78 -23.18
C THR A 981 31.34 -13.28 -22.91
N PRO A 982 30.54 -14.16 -23.55
CA PRO A 982 30.62 -15.60 -23.30
C PRO A 982 31.91 -16.20 -23.89
N SER A 983 32.79 -16.69 -23.01
CA SER A 983 33.92 -17.54 -23.39
C SER A 983 33.45 -18.96 -23.73
N ALA A 984 34.19 -19.69 -24.58
CA ALA A 984 33.74 -20.94 -25.19
C ALA A 984 34.57 -22.18 -24.78
N GLY A 985 33.88 -23.21 -24.27
CA GLY A 985 34.44 -24.53 -23.92
C GLY A 985 34.79 -24.67 -22.42
N VAL A 986 34.68 -25.83 -21.78
CA VAL A 986 34.47 -27.23 -22.27
C VAL A 986 33.53 -28.02 -21.33
N HIS A 987 32.92 -29.09 -21.85
CA HIS A 987 31.87 -29.90 -21.20
C HIS A 987 32.24 -30.62 -19.89
N SER A 988 31.22 -30.86 -19.05
CA SER A 988 30.98 -32.19 -18.49
C SER A 988 29.48 -32.42 -18.23
N ALA A 989 28.89 -33.45 -18.83
CA ALA A 989 27.51 -33.90 -18.58
C ALA A 989 27.31 -35.34 -19.08
N THR A 990 26.78 -36.23 -18.23
CA THR A 990 26.06 -37.50 -18.54
C THR A 990 25.86 -38.32 -17.24
N PRO A 991 24.99 -39.36 -17.20
CA PRO A 991 23.77 -39.58 -18.00
C PRO A 991 22.54 -39.97 -17.14
N ALA A 992 21.32 -39.75 -17.68
CA ALA A 992 20.13 -40.48 -17.25
C ALA A 992 19.26 -40.83 -18.47
N VAL A 993 19.25 -42.13 -18.79
CA VAL A 993 18.66 -42.79 -19.97
C VAL A 993 17.28 -42.26 -20.39
N ALA A 994 17.14 -41.93 -21.68
CA ALA A 994 15.84 -41.79 -22.35
C ALA A 994 15.54 -43.04 -23.20
N TYR A 995 14.33 -43.60 -23.09
CA TYR A 995 13.79 -44.56 -24.05
C TYR A 995 12.88 -43.81 -25.03
N SER A 996 13.22 -43.84 -26.31
CA SER A 996 12.42 -43.22 -27.38
C SER A 996 11.53 -44.24 -28.07
N SER A 997 10.23 -43.95 -28.19
CA SER A 997 9.34 -44.63 -29.14
C SER A 997 8.68 -43.59 -30.07
N SER A 998 8.67 -43.93 -31.35
CA SER A 998 8.38 -43.03 -32.47
C SER A 998 6.90 -43.03 -32.88
N THR A 999 6.40 -41.88 -33.33
CA THR A 999 5.47 -41.70 -34.47
C THR A 999 4.19 -42.56 -34.47
N SER A 1000 2.98 -41.99 -34.54
CA SER A 1000 2.44 -41.55 -35.84
C SER A 1000 1.21 -40.64 -35.74
N THR A 1001 1.06 -39.79 -36.75
CA THR A 1001 -0.12 -38.97 -37.04
C THR A 1001 -1.24 -39.77 -37.72
N ALA A 1002 -2.50 -39.54 -37.35
CA ALA A 1002 -3.67 -39.91 -38.17
C ALA A 1002 -4.79 -38.87 -38.03
N THR A 1003 -5.46 -38.54 -39.13
CA THR A 1003 -6.39 -37.39 -39.25
C THR A 1003 -7.86 -37.75 -39.08
N ALA A 1004 -8.58 -36.89 -38.36
CA ALA A 1004 -10.00 -36.50 -38.43
C ALA A 1004 -10.97 -37.17 -39.43
N ARG A 1005 -12.20 -37.47 -38.93
CA ARG A 1005 -13.55 -37.15 -39.50
C ARG A 1005 -14.64 -37.66 -38.53
N ASP A 1006 -15.57 -36.83 -38.05
CA ASP A 1006 -16.86 -36.36 -38.64
C ASP A 1006 -18.03 -37.38 -38.51
N GLY A 1007 -19.25 -36.87 -38.23
CA GLY A 1007 -20.48 -37.67 -37.94
C GLY A 1007 -20.79 -37.75 -36.44
N LEU A 1008 -21.55 -36.85 -35.77
CA LEU A 1008 -22.80 -36.12 -36.09
C LEU A 1008 -24.09 -36.97 -36.04
N SER A 1009 -25.04 -36.56 -35.18
CA SER A 1009 -26.40 -37.10 -34.93
C SER A 1009 -26.53 -38.51 -34.27
N GLY A 1010 -27.53 -38.77 -33.42
CA GLY A 1010 -28.41 -37.84 -32.70
C GLY A 1010 -29.75 -38.40 -32.16
N VAL A 1011 -30.24 -37.76 -31.09
CA VAL A 1011 -31.67 -37.63 -30.69
C VAL A 1011 -32.41 -38.83 -30.05
N ALA A 1012 -33.29 -38.51 -29.09
CA ALA A 1012 -34.29 -39.34 -28.36
C ALA A 1012 -33.72 -40.39 -27.36
N ALA A 1013 -34.14 -40.48 -26.08
CA ALA A 1013 -35.47 -40.39 -25.42
C ALA A 1013 -36.29 -41.70 -25.57
N SER A 1014 -36.97 -42.24 -24.55
CA SER A 1014 -37.11 -41.87 -23.13
C SER A 1014 -37.84 -42.98 -22.33
N HIS A 1015 -37.81 -42.93 -20.98
CA HIS A 1015 -38.69 -43.65 -20.02
C HIS A 1015 -38.78 -45.20 -20.16
N HIS A 1016 -38.44 -45.98 -19.12
CA HIS A 1016 -39.38 -46.22 -18.01
C HIS A 1016 -38.75 -46.87 -16.77
N THR A 1017 -39.24 -46.47 -15.59
CA THR A 1017 -39.24 -47.20 -14.31
C THR A 1017 -40.50 -48.12 -14.23
N PRO A 1018 -40.69 -49.02 -13.22
CA PRO A 1018 -40.04 -49.10 -11.90
C PRO A 1018 -39.78 -50.54 -11.34
N ASP A 1019 -39.41 -50.58 -10.04
CA ASP A 1019 -39.64 -51.66 -9.07
C ASP A 1019 -38.93 -53.04 -9.25
N ARG A 1020 -38.76 -53.90 -8.23
CA ARG A 1020 -38.62 -53.77 -6.75
C ARG A 1020 -38.64 -55.17 -6.12
N ARG A 1021 -37.60 -55.53 -5.35
CA ARG A 1021 -37.73 -56.29 -4.08
C ARG A 1021 -36.41 -56.55 -3.36
N ASP A 1022 -36.54 -56.63 -2.05
CA ASP A 1022 -35.54 -56.92 -1.02
C ASP A 1022 -35.12 -58.40 -1.03
N PHE A 1023 -33.95 -58.71 -0.45
CA PHE A 1023 -33.81 -59.83 0.52
C PHE A 1023 -32.54 -59.66 1.38
N THR A 1024 -32.57 -60.20 2.59
CA THR A 1024 -31.59 -59.91 3.68
C THR A 1024 -30.92 -61.16 4.27
N ALA A 1025 -29.59 -61.12 4.43
CA ALA A 1025 -28.75 -61.95 5.33
C ALA A 1025 -28.74 -63.50 5.05
N THR A 1026 -27.83 -64.35 5.59
CA THR A 1026 -26.95 -64.26 6.78
C THR A 1026 -25.74 -65.25 6.74
N LYS A 1027 -24.52 -64.82 7.15
CA LYS A 1027 -23.39 -65.54 7.81
C LYS A 1027 -22.77 -66.89 7.28
N ILE A 1028 -21.63 -67.25 7.92
CA ILE A 1028 -20.88 -68.55 7.98
C ILE A 1028 -19.80 -68.74 6.88
N SER A 1029 -18.57 -69.26 7.08
CA SER A 1029 -17.60 -69.35 8.23
C SER A 1029 -16.28 -70.05 7.77
N SER A 1030 -15.10 -69.75 8.36
CA SER A 1030 -13.89 -70.62 8.61
C SER A 1030 -13.29 -71.58 7.55
N SER A 1031 -11.99 -71.95 7.47
CA SER A 1031 -10.69 -71.53 8.05
C SER A 1031 -9.54 -72.43 7.44
N ALA A 1032 -8.28 -72.29 7.91
CA ALA A 1032 -7.15 -73.26 7.87
C ALA A 1032 -6.34 -73.47 6.54
N ILE A 1033 -5.07 -73.93 6.48
CA ILE A 1033 -3.90 -74.07 7.41
C ILE A 1033 -2.58 -74.22 6.57
N ALA A 1034 -1.39 -74.02 7.18
CA ALA A 1034 -0.05 -74.12 6.54
C ALA A 1034 0.74 -75.43 6.85
N PRO A 1035 1.97 -75.59 6.31
CA PRO A 1035 3.05 -76.28 7.05
C PRO A 1035 4.45 -75.62 6.99
N MET A 1036 5.34 -76.01 7.92
CA MET A 1036 6.80 -75.68 7.99
C MET A 1036 7.66 -76.97 7.95
N PRO A 1037 9.02 -76.90 7.90
CA PRO A 1037 9.80 -76.97 9.17
C PRO A 1037 11.24 -76.34 9.20
N LYS A 1038 11.66 -75.87 10.40
CA LYS A 1038 13.00 -75.95 11.11
C LYS A 1038 14.32 -75.74 10.33
N SER A 1039 15.42 -75.17 10.87
CA SER A 1039 15.93 -75.07 12.27
C SER A 1039 16.79 -73.79 12.54
N ALA A 1040 17.41 -73.69 13.73
CA ALA A 1040 18.21 -72.56 14.27
C ALA A 1040 19.65 -73.04 14.65
N PRO A 1041 20.63 -72.23 15.16
CA PRO A 1041 20.54 -70.88 15.76
C PRO A 1041 21.62 -69.82 15.33
N GLY A 1042 21.46 -68.57 15.78
CA GLY A 1042 22.46 -67.49 15.66
C GLY A 1042 21.98 -66.15 16.23
N SER A 1043 22.83 -65.41 16.93
CA SER A 1043 22.47 -64.24 17.77
C SER A 1043 22.47 -62.89 17.05
N ALA A 1044 21.37 -62.12 17.19
CA ALA A 1044 21.38 -60.65 17.28
C ALA A 1044 20.00 -60.14 17.77
N GLN A 1045 19.95 -59.34 18.84
CA GLN A 1045 18.73 -58.59 19.21
C GLN A 1045 18.73 -57.24 18.47
N GLY A 1046 17.82 -57.07 17.52
CA GLY A 1046 17.58 -55.77 16.89
C GLY A 1046 16.71 -54.88 17.77
N GLU A 1047 17.05 -53.59 17.87
CA GLU A 1047 16.27 -52.62 18.64
C GLU A 1047 14.84 -52.46 18.08
N ARG A 1048 13.83 -52.54 18.96
CA ARG A 1048 12.43 -52.29 18.58
C ARG A 1048 12.25 -50.80 18.25
N THR A 1049 11.68 -50.49 17.09
CA THR A 1049 11.38 -49.11 16.68
C THR A 1049 10.35 -48.44 17.59
N MET A 1050 10.29 -47.11 17.60
CA MET A 1050 9.36 -46.34 18.46
C MET A 1050 7.89 -46.74 18.28
N ALA A 1051 7.46 -46.99 17.04
CA ALA A 1051 6.10 -47.43 16.74
C ALA A 1051 5.81 -48.83 17.29
N GLN A 1052 6.76 -49.76 17.21
CA GLN A 1052 6.63 -51.11 17.80
C GLN A 1052 6.66 -51.07 19.33
N LYS A 1053 7.54 -50.25 19.93
CA LYS A 1053 7.58 -49.99 21.38
C LYS A 1053 6.22 -49.49 21.89
N VAL A 1054 5.63 -48.48 21.25
CA VAL A 1054 4.33 -47.91 21.66
C VAL A 1054 3.13 -48.80 21.28
N ALA A 1055 3.20 -49.57 20.20
CA ALA A 1055 2.17 -50.57 19.90
C ALA A 1055 2.07 -51.63 21.02
N ARG A 1056 3.21 -52.07 21.58
CA ARG A 1056 3.22 -53.02 22.70
C ARG A 1056 2.67 -52.43 24.00
N VAL A 1057 2.98 -51.16 24.30
CA VAL A 1057 2.36 -50.45 25.45
C VAL A 1057 0.83 -50.39 25.33
N ARG A 1058 0.27 -50.23 24.12
CA ARG A 1058 -1.20 -50.27 23.92
C ARG A 1058 -1.78 -51.65 24.13
N GLU A 1059 -1.08 -52.69 23.68
CA GLU A 1059 -1.48 -54.09 23.85
C GLU A 1059 -1.56 -54.46 25.33
N GLU A 1060 -0.49 -54.17 26.11
CA GLU A 1060 -0.41 -54.51 27.54
C GLU A 1060 -1.42 -53.70 28.40
N LEU A 1061 -1.66 -52.43 28.06
CA LEU A 1061 -2.59 -51.54 28.78
C LEU A 1061 -4.01 -51.48 28.18
N SER A 1062 -4.31 -52.29 27.16
CA SER A 1062 -5.61 -52.32 26.45
C SER A 1062 -6.09 -50.95 25.92
N LEU A 1063 -5.16 -50.08 25.49
CA LEU A 1063 -5.44 -48.73 24.99
C LEU A 1063 -5.91 -48.74 23.53
N GLU A 1064 -6.69 -47.73 23.13
CA GLU A 1064 -7.30 -47.69 21.79
C GLU A 1064 -6.23 -47.73 20.66
N PRO A 1065 -6.28 -48.70 19.73
CA PRO A 1065 -5.26 -48.86 18.70
C PRO A 1065 -5.09 -47.66 17.76
N SER A 1066 -6.13 -46.83 17.58
CA SER A 1066 -6.15 -45.69 16.64
C SER A 1066 -5.29 -44.49 17.09
N LEU A 1067 -4.95 -44.40 18.38
CA LEU A 1067 -4.43 -43.18 18.98
C LEU A 1067 -3.12 -42.69 18.34
N PRO A 1068 -2.88 -41.37 18.24
CA PRO A 1068 -1.55 -40.84 17.93
C PRO A 1068 -0.52 -41.26 18.99
N ILE A 1069 0.73 -41.50 18.57
CA ILE A 1069 1.81 -42.05 19.44
C ILE A 1069 1.94 -41.27 20.75
N ALA A 1070 2.06 -39.94 20.69
CA ALA A 1070 2.20 -39.10 21.88
C ALA A 1070 0.98 -39.13 22.82
N LYS A 1071 -0.25 -39.26 22.26
CA LYS A 1071 -1.47 -39.37 23.09
C LYS A 1071 -1.52 -40.73 23.80
N ALA A 1072 -1.24 -41.82 23.10
CA ALA A 1072 -1.20 -43.15 23.72
C ALA A 1072 -0.15 -43.26 24.84
N VAL A 1073 0.99 -42.56 24.72
CA VAL A 1073 2.02 -42.50 25.79
C VAL A 1073 1.56 -41.66 26.98
N ALA A 1074 0.92 -40.52 26.77
CA ALA A 1074 0.34 -39.72 27.86
C ALA A 1074 -0.79 -40.48 28.59
N GLU A 1075 -1.60 -41.24 27.85
CA GLU A 1075 -2.70 -42.06 28.39
C GLU A 1075 -2.14 -43.28 29.16
N ALA A 1076 -1.09 -43.93 28.65
CA ALA A 1076 -0.34 -44.97 29.35
C ALA A 1076 0.30 -44.48 30.65
N ASN A 1077 0.97 -43.31 30.62
CA ASN A 1077 1.52 -42.67 31.81
C ASN A 1077 0.43 -42.41 32.87
N ALA A 1078 -0.74 -41.91 32.46
CA ALA A 1078 -1.86 -41.65 33.36
C ALA A 1078 -2.43 -42.94 33.99
N VAL A 1079 -2.51 -44.04 33.22
CA VAL A 1079 -2.93 -45.36 33.73
C VAL A 1079 -1.90 -45.96 34.70
N MET A 1080 -0.60 -45.77 34.43
CA MET A 1080 0.51 -46.24 35.28
C MET A 1080 0.84 -45.30 36.46
N GLY A 1081 0.16 -44.15 36.58
CA GLY A 1081 0.43 -43.14 37.63
C GLY A 1081 1.77 -42.40 37.50
N LEU A 1082 2.38 -42.39 36.31
CA LEU A 1082 3.69 -41.78 36.05
C LEU A 1082 3.55 -40.34 35.55
N GLU A 1083 4.36 -39.42 36.09
CA GLU A 1083 4.46 -38.07 35.51
C GLU A 1083 5.34 -38.07 34.25
N GLY A 1084 4.76 -37.70 33.10
CA GLY A 1084 5.41 -37.73 31.79
C GLY A 1084 6.46 -36.64 31.56
N HIS A 1085 7.61 -36.75 32.21
CA HIS A 1085 8.73 -35.82 32.08
C HIS A 1085 9.75 -36.22 30.99
N GLY A 1086 10.33 -35.21 30.33
CA GLY A 1086 11.41 -35.40 29.34
C GLY A 1086 10.96 -35.91 27.96
N PRO A 1087 11.92 -36.23 27.06
CA PRO A 1087 11.60 -36.63 25.68
C PRO A 1087 10.79 -37.92 25.59
N LEU A 1088 9.86 -37.98 24.62
CA LEU A 1088 8.90 -39.09 24.47
C LEU A 1088 9.55 -40.47 24.44
N ALA A 1089 10.75 -40.60 23.85
CA ALA A 1089 11.50 -41.85 23.82
C ALA A 1089 11.81 -42.41 25.22
N LYS A 1090 12.22 -41.54 26.16
CA LYS A 1090 12.50 -41.95 27.55
C LYS A 1090 11.23 -42.33 28.31
N GLN A 1091 10.11 -41.66 28.02
CA GLN A 1091 8.82 -42.01 28.61
C GLN A 1091 8.34 -43.40 28.15
N VAL A 1092 8.51 -43.71 26.86
CA VAL A 1092 8.20 -45.03 26.29
C VAL A 1092 9.09 -46.14 26.87
N GLU A 1093 10.36 -45.85 27.15
CA GLU A 1093 11.27 -46.82 27.76
C GLU A 1093 11.00 -47.01 29.25
N ALA A 1094 10.65 -45.95 29.99
CA ALA A 1094 10.16 -46.06 31.36
C ALA A 1094 8.88 -46.92 31.43
N LEU A 1095 7.88 -46.65 30.58
CA LEU A 1095 6.66 -47.45 30.48
C LEU A 1095 6.93 -48.93 30.16
N LEU A 1096 7.80 -49.23 29.20
CA LEU A 1096 8.14 -50.63 28.87
C LEU A 1096 8.93 -51.33 29.97
N THR A 1097 9.70 -50.58 30.78
CA THR A 1097 10.40 -51.12 31.95
C THR A 1097 9.42 -51.44 33.06
N GLU A 1098 8.50 -50.52 33.38
CA GLU A 1098 7.50 -50.68 34.44
C GLU A 1098 6.46 -51.76 34.10
N LEU A 1099 6.18 -51.97 32.81
CA LEU A 1099 5.37 -53.10 32.31
C LEU A 1099 6.14 -54.43 32.23
N GLY A 1100 7.46 -54.45 32.46
CA GLY A 1100 8.28 -55.67 32.40
C GLY A 1100 8.49 -56.25 31.00
N VAL A 1101 8.46 -55.42 29.95
CA VAL A 1101 8.48 -55.83 28.53
C VAL A 1101 9.78 -55.44 27.80
N LEU A 1102 10.74 -54.86 28.52
CA LEU A 1102 12.06 -54.42 28.07
C LEU A 1102 13.17 -55.40 28.48
#